data_AF-A0A0W0FCZ9-F1
#
_entry.id   AF-A0A0W0FCZ9-F1
#
_cell.length_a   1.000
_cell.length_b   1.000
_cell.length_c   1.000
_cell.angle_alpha   90.00
_cell.angle_beta   90.00
_cell.angle_gamma   90.00
#
_symmetry.space_group_name_H-M   'P 1'
#
loop_
_entity.id
_entity.type
_entity.pdbx_description
1 polymer ?
#
loop_
_entity_poly.entity_id
_entity_poly.type
_entity_poly.pdbx_seq_one_letter_code
_entity_poly.pdbx_strand_id
1 'polypeptide(L)'
;MNYTAQWGVVENVNTFLRSAALKFDTPQKPISILLNQLRLPPLDMDISHPSSEVRTALQAVGCLACYAEPAHPLTIQTKNNRDASRTALAIETNWASCIGVWVMFYIDKFLLADTEPSTPQGQETLDVIAYVIPSLLMHLASHPDPEKAVQRLKSTSQEFLTVVTRTMLTVLEKYHFTWSNWCAAVAGMQYYSPSDRDDFTTAMIDAAVKWNQDVALIYVKHLHRECQRAFTLPHTIDFQGMRCFILLFTACIHPSSPLHMRFIFHSGVKNLVRLLIIMCRRKTLRHIPPNSSDFEDAYAVINLLASHLEMAFAGSPRTVCDVLDGGLIRAILKANRFYKYEVSHAPRAALSEVFTRVLERIATFFVYPSVLHRFLNIVRKVEESGLENKLKTESKPLLDAWYMCKVNAHEVHAICNTMKGNGVSRCGYSQCPMQSDSTGHDRYYLCSACKTITYCSEECAKKSWNDGHDSHRVQCEEYVESNKAGRGQPTHLDTVFHNELARTFLCRHKLEIHIALRRFTHQNTKGFWTSAGAPRSVLVLDFCRPGFLSMNALNVVKLEQFLAGDKRLENLKEQVELIRKFDIAAARQCAVTVVTFVPAVGAGYGANGAWPGVVTTFWDPNYPDEAIFDSQRRSKKQQQFRNEQVRLLNEDID
;
A
#
# COMPACT_ATOMS: atom_id res chain seq x y z
N MET A 1 14.16 15.53 20.48
CA MET A 1 14.14 17.00 20.64
C MET A 1 13.01 17.35 21.59
N ASN A 2 13.27 18.09 22.67
CA ASN A 2 12.22 18.51 23.60
C ASN A 2 11.32 19.56 22.91
N TYR A 3 10.00 19.44 23.05
CA TYR A 3 9.02 20.34 22.43
C TYR A 3 9.27 21.82 22.76
N THR A 4 9.83 22.09 23.95
CA THR A 4 10.26 23.43 24.39
C THR A 4 11.33 24.05 23.50
N ALA A 5 12.22 23.24 22.91
CA ALA A 5 13.24 23.75 22.00
C ALA A 5 12.65 24.20 20.65
N GLN A 6 11.57 23.57 20.19
CA GLN A 6 10.91 23.95 18.93
C GLN A 6 10.21 25.31 19.03
N TRP A 7 9.60 25.62 20.18
CA TRP A 7 8.98 26.94 20.40
C TRP A 7 9.97 28.09 20.36
N GLY A 8 11.18 27.91 20.91
CA GLY A 8 12.23 28.93 20.85
C GLY A 8 12.64 29.25 19.40
N VAL A 9 12.76 28.22 18.56
CA VAL A 9 13.10 28.39 17.15
C VAL A 9 11.99 29.13 16.39
N VAL A 10 10.72 28.79 16.63
CA VAL A 10 9.58 29.47 15.99
C VAL A 10 9.53 30.95 16.36
N GLU A 11 9.80 31.31 17.62
CA GLU A 11 9.81 32.74 18.01
C GLU A 11 10.99 33.51 17.39
N ASN A 12 12.14 32.87 17.22
CA ASN A 12 13.27 33.47 16.49
C ASN A 12 12.90 33.74 15.03
N VAL A 13 12.27 32.78 14.36
CA VAL A 13 11.76 32.95 12.98
C VAL A 13 10.74 34.09 12.91
N ASN A 14 9.78 34.14 13.84
CA ASN A 14 8.79 35.21 13.89
C ASN A 14 9.44 36.59 14.10
N THR A 15 10.43 36.68 14.99
CA THR A 15 11.18 37.91 15.26
C THR A 15 11.94 38.36 14.02
N PHE A 16 12.59 37.43 13.31
CA PHE A 16 13.27 37.70 12.05
C PHE A 16 12.31 38.25 10.99
N LEU A 17 11.14 37.61 10.82
CA LEU A 17 10.14 38.04 9.83
C LEU A 17 9.48 39.37 10.20
N ARG A 18 9.26 39.66 11.50
CA ARG A 18 8.81 40.99 11.97
C ARG A 18 9.82 42.07 11.59
N SER A 19 11.10 41.82 11.84
CA SER A 19 12.18 42.75 11.44
C SER A 19 12.20 42.98 9.93
N ALA A 20 12.05 41.91 9.14
CA ALA A 20 11.97 42.00 7.69
C ALA A 20 10.76 42.83 7.22
N ALA A 21 9.58 42.60 7.81
CA ALA A 21 8.36 43.34 7.48
C ALA A 21 8.43 44.83 7.83
N LEU A 22 9.14 45.19 8.90
CA LEU A 22 9.42 46.60 9.24
C LEU A 22 10.37 47.26 8.23
N LYS A 23 11.34 46.51 7.71
CA LYS A 23 12.29 46.99 6.70
C LYS A 23 11.66 47.13 5.31
N PHE A 24 10.73 46.26 4.96
CA PHE A 24 10.12 46.16 3.62
C PHE A 24 8.62 46.43 3.65
N ASP A 25 8.24 47.68 3.84
CA ASP A 25 6.84 48.11 3.93
C ASP A 25 5.98 47.92 2.66
N THR A 26 6.51 47.40 1.54
CA THR A 26 5.76 47.12 0.30
C THR A 26 6.36 45.90 -0.42
N PRO A 27 5.58 45.11 -1.18
CA PRO A 27 6.12 43.97 -1.94
C PRO A 27 7.15 44.33 -3.03
N GLN A 28 7.17 45.58 -3.50
CA GLN A 28 8.11 46.04 -4.54
C GLN A 28 9.51 46.32 -3.99
N LYS A 29 9.63 46.78 -2.74
CA LYS A 29 10.93 47.03 -2.09
C LYS A 29 11.84 45.80 -2.01
N PRO A 30 11.40 44.62 -1.53
CA PRO A 30 12.26 43.44 -1.46
C PRO A 30 12.71 42.99 -2.86
N ILE A 31 11.82 43.06 -3.87
CA ILE A 31 12.17 42.75 -5.27
C ILE A 31 13.24 43.72 -5.79
N SER A 32 13.07 45.02 -5.56
CA SER A 32 14.04 46.04 -5.98
C SER A 32 15.41 45.82 -5.34
N ILE A 33 15.47 45.40 -4.08
CA ILE A 33 16.74 45.12 -3.40
C ILE A 33 17.41 43.87 -3.97
N LEU A 34 16.66 42.78 -4.16
CA LEU A 34 17.18 41.56 -4.77
C LEU A 34 17.71 41.83 -6.18
N LEU A 35 16.98 42.61 -6.98
CA LEU A 35 17.31 42.89 -8.38
C LEU A 35 18.45 43.91 -8.53
N ASN A 36 18.41 45.02 -7.79
CA ASN A 36 19.29 46.16 -8.07
C ASN A 36 20.52 46.22 -7.17
N GLN A 37 20.38 45.85 -5.90
CA GLN A 37 21.43 46.00 -4.90
C GLN A 37 22.23 44.72 -4.72
N LEU A 38 21.55 43.58 -4.54
CA LEU A 38 22.22 42.30 -4.26
C LEU A 38 22.59 41.55 -5.55
N ARG A 39 21.72 41.58 -6.57
CA ARG A 39 21.89 40.97 -7.90
C ARG A 39 22.10 39.46 -7.86
N LEU A 40 23.29 38.99 -7.49
CA LEU A 40 23.67 37.57 -7.50
C LEU A 40 24.10 37.10 -6.11
N PRO A 41 23.78 35.83 -5.74
CA PRO A 41 24.31 35.23 -4.53
C PRO A 41 25.85 35.12 -4.55
N PRO A 42 26.51 35.17 -3.37
CA PRO A 42 27.94 34.97 -3.28
C PRO A 42 28.33 33.54 -3.70
N LEU A 43 29.45 33.39 -4.43
CA LEU A 43 29.94 32.08 -4.88
C LEU A 43 30.49 31.25 -3.72
N ASP A 44 31.31 31.88 -2.87
CA ASP A 44 31.87 31.29 -1.66
C ASP A 44 31.11 31.82 -0.44
N MET A 45 30.63 30.92 0.40
CA MET A 45 29.83 31.28 1.57
C MET A 45 30.09 30.35 2.74
N ASP A 46 30.37 30.95 3.90
CA ASP A 46 30.45 30.24 5.18
C ASP A 46 29.04 30.13 5.78
N ILE A 47 28.47 28.92 5.72
CA ILE A 47 27.14 28.60 6.28
C ILE A 47 27.06 28.86 7.78
N SER A 48 28.21 28.84 8.47
CA SER A 48 28.31 29.05 9.89
C SER A 48 28.35 30.55 10.23
N HIS A 49 28.75 31.42 9.30
CA HIS A 49 28.72 32.87 9.49
C HIS A 49 28.14 33.59 8.26
N PRO A 50 26.82 33.46 8.01
CA PRO A 50 26.20 34.06 6.83
C PRO A 50 26.37 35.58 6.80
N SER A 51 26.80 36.11 5.64
CA SER A 51 27.04 37.53 5.46
C SER A 51 25.77 38.37 5.62
N SER A 52 25.95 39.68 5.81
CA SER A 52 24.82 40.62 5.88
C SER A 52 24.03 40.70 4.58
N GLU A 53 24.67 40.47 3.41
CA GLU A 53 23.96 40.39 2.12
C GLU A 53 23.04 39.17 2.08
N VAL A 54 23.55 38.00 2.46
CA VAL A 54 22.77 36.75 2.53
C VAL A 54 21.59 36.92 3.48
N ARG A 55 21.82 37.46 4.68
CA ARG A 55 20.71 37.73 5.62
C ARG A 55 19.71 38.74 5.07
N THR A 56 20.15 39.78 4.36
CA THR A 56 19.25 40.79 3.76
C THR A 56 18.42 40.22 2.62
N ALA A 57 19.01 39.38 1.76
CA ALA A 57 18.26 38.65 0.74
C ALA A 57 17.22 37.72 1.39
N LEU A 58 17.57 37.02 2.47
CA LEU A 58 16.65 36.14 3.17
C LEU A 58 15.49 36.92 3.80
N GLN A 59 15.75 38.10 4.37
CA GLN A 59 14.69 39.00 4.83
C GLN A 59 13.76 39.42 3.68
N ALA A 60 14.31 39.73 2.51
CA ALA A 60 13.52 40.14 1.35
C ALA A 60 12.62 39.00 0.86
N VAL A 61 13.16 37.78 0.74
CA VAL A 61 12.42 36.57 0.38
C VAL A 61 11.37 36.22 1.44
N GLY A 62 11.72 36.27 2.72
CA GLY A 62 10.80 36.02 3.84
C GLY A 62 9.64 37.00 3.87
N CYS A 63 9.91 38.27 3.57
CA CYS A 63 8.87 39.28 3.50
C CYS A 63 7.89 39.04 2.33
N LEU A 64 8.39 38.63 1.16
CA LEU A 64 7.55 38.22 0.03
C LEU A 64 6.69 37.00 0.37
N ALA A 65 7.26 36.01 1.06
CA ALA A 65 6.53 34.83 1.53
C ALA A 65 5.35 35.22 2.42
N CYS A 66 5.57 36.09 3.42
CA CYS A 66 4.50 36.58 4.28
C CYS A 66 3.39 37.28 3.48
N TYR A 67 3.75 38.14 2.52
CA TYR A 67 2.76 38.88 1.72
C TYR A 67 1.98 38.04 0.71
N ALA A 68 2.50 36.88 0.33
CA ALA A 68 1.81 35.95 -0.54
C ALA A 68 0.83 35.02 0.21
N GLU A 69 0.88 35.02 1.55
CA GLU A 69 0.04 34.19 2.41
C GLU A 69 -1.01 35.07 3.14
N PRO A 70 -2.31 35.01 2.75
CA PRO A 70 -3.35 35.85 3.32
C PRO A 70 -3.53 35.69 4.82
N ALA A 71 -3.31 34.47 5.33
CA ALA A 71 -3.49 34.12 6.74
C ALA A 71 -2.27 34.44 7.62
N HIS A 72 -1.16 34.92 7.05
CA HIS A 72 0.06 35.13 7.82
C HIS A 72 -0.14 36.26 8.85
N PRO A 73 0.19 36.07 10.15
CA PRO A 73 -0.08 37.06 11.20
C PRO A 73 0.53 38.45 10.93
N LEU A 74 1.68 38.49 10.26
CA LEU A 74 2.34 39.75 9.88
C LEU A 74 1.60 40.52 8.78
N THR A 75 0.89 39.82 7.89
CA THR A 75 0.08 40.44 6.84
C THR A 75 -1.12 41.16 7.46
N ILE A 76 -1.73 40.56 8.49
CA ILE A 76 -2.84 41.14 9.26
C ILE A 76 -2.41 42.39 10.05
N GLN A 77 -1.18 42.39 10.59
CA GLN A 77 -0.67 43.51 11.39
C GLN A 77 -0.30 44.74 10.54
N THR A 78 0.11 44.55 9.28
CA THR A 78 0.36 45.68 8.39
C THR A 78 -0.96 46.23 7.86
N LYS A 79 -1.39 47.41 8.31
CA LYS A 79 -2.66 48.11 7.97
C LYS A 79 -2.95 48.33 6.45
N ASN A 80 -2.10 47.86 5.56
CA ASN A 80 -2.31 47.94 4.13
C ASN A 80 -2.93 46.62 3.67
N ASN A 81 -4.17 46.64 3.17
CA ASN A 81 -4.81 45.54 2.44
C ASN A 81 -3.91 45.12 1.25
N ARG A 82 -2.95 44.22 1.49
CA ARG A 82 -2.06 43.72 0.44
C ARG A 82 -2.75 42.56 -0.23
N ASP A 83 -2.96 42.70 -1.53
CA ASP A 83 -3.48 41.66 -2.40
C ASP A 83 -2.42 40.56 -2.55
N ALA A 84 -2.64 39.42 -1.88
CA ALA A 84 -1.77 38.25 -1.95
C ALA A 84 -1.58 37.76 -3.39
N SER A 85 -2.62 37.85 -4.22
CA SER A 85 -2.59 37.48 -5.64
C SER A 85 -1.65 38.39 -6.42
N ARG A 86 -1.64 39.70 -6.13
CA ARG A 86 -0.70 40.65 -6.74
C ARG A 86 0.74 40.37 -6.33
N THR A 87 0.97 39.99 -5.07
CA THR A 87 2.29 39.57 -4.61
C THR A 87 2.73 38.29 -5.30
N ALA A 88 1.84 37.29 -5.43
CA ALA A 88 2.12 36.04 -6.14
C ALA A 88 2.51 36.29 -7.60
N LEU A 89 1.79 37.15 -8.32
CA LEU A 89 2.13 37.58 -9.69
C LEU A 89 3.50 38.27 -9.75
N ALA A 90 3.83 39.10 -8.75
CA ALA A 90 5.12 39.78 -8.70
C ALA A 90 6.27 38.79 -8.43
N ILE A 91 6.04 37.77 -7.58
CA ILE A 91 7.00 36.69 -7.34
C ILE A 91 7.23 35.91 -8.64
N GLU A 92 6.16 35.48 -9.31
CA GLU A 92 6.22 34.73 -10.57
C GLU A 92 7.01 35.50 -11.64
N THR A 93 6.66 36.78 -11.86
CA THR A 93 7.29 37.63 -12.88
C THR A 93 8.78 37.84 -12.63
N ASN A 94 9.22 37.82 -11.36
CA ASN A 94 10.61 38.05 -10.98
C ASN A 94 11.34 36.75 -10.55
N TRP A 95 10.75 35.58 -10.81
CA TRP A 95 11.32 34.31 -10.41
C TRP A 95 12.65 34.06 -11.12
N ALA A 96 12.66 34.11 -12.45
CA ALA A 96 13.86 33.86 -13.25
C ALA A 96 14.96 34.90 -13.02
N SER A 97 14.58 36.16 -12.78
CA SER A 97 15.50 37.30 -12.76
C SER A 97 16.24 37.45 -11.44
N CYS A 98 15.59 37.19 -10.30
CA CYS A 98 16.25 37.33 -9.00
C CYS A 98 15.76 36.35 -7.93
N ILE A 99 14.45 36.12 -7.78
CA ILE A 99 13.93 35.37 -6.63
C ILE A 99 14.38 33.91 -6.67
N GLY A 100 14.21 33.25 -7.82
CA GLY A 100 14.57 31.85 -8.02
C GLY A 100 16.06 31.60 -7.85
N VAL A 101 16.91 32.55 -8.27
CA VAL A 101 18.38 32.46 -8.10
C VAL A 101 18.75 32.40 -6.62
N TRP A 102 18.17 33.27 -5.79
CA TRP A 102 18.39 33.26 -4.34
C TRP A 102 17.77 32.04 -3.65
N VAL A 103 16.58 31.61 -4.06
CA VAL A 103 15.95 30.39 -3.51
C VAL A 103 16.81 29.16 -3.77
N MET A 104 17.29 28.99 -5.01
CA MET A 104 18.16 27.86 -5.37
C MET A 104 19.48 27.93 -4.62
N PHE A 105 20.06 29.11 -4.44
CA PHE A 105 21.26 29.31 -3.62
C PHE A 105 21.03 28.85 -2.17
N TYR A 106 19.92 29.24 -1.54
CA TYR A 106 19.63 28.81 -0.16
C TYR A 106 19.43 27.30 -0.06
N ILE A 107 18.75 26.69 -1.04
CA ILE A 107 18.56 25.26 -1.04
C ILE A 107 19.91 24.54 -1.18
N ASP A 108 20.70 24.87 -2.20
CA ASP A 108 21.98 24.22 -2.48
C ASP A 108 22.98 24.40 -1.34
N LYS A 109 23.15 25.65 -0.88
CA LYS A 109 24.22 26.00 0.05
C LYS A 109 23.88 25.82 1.52
N PHE A 110 22.61 25.79 1.91
CA PHE A 110 22.22 25.62 3.31
C PHE A 110 21.47 24.31 3.55
N LEU A 111 20.39 24.05 2.82
CA LEU A 111 19.51 22.92 3.12
C LEU A 111 20.05 21.57 2.63
N LEU A 112 20.77 21.58 1.50
CA LEU A 112 21.39 20.40 0.89
C LEU A 112 22.91 20.36 1.10
N ALA A 113 23.46 21.22 1.96
CA ALA A 113 24.87 21.19 2.30
C ALA A 113 25.24 19.88 3.02
N ASP A 114 26.41 19.34 2.66
CA ASP A 114 26.96 18.12 3.28
C ASP A 114 27.33 18.33 4.77
N THR A 115 27.58 19.58 5.16
CA THR A 115 27.95 19.98 6.52
C THR A 115 26.88 20.82 7.17
N GLU A 116 26.64 20.60 8.47
CA GLU A 116 25.76 21.46 9.27
C GLU A 116 26.49 22.72 9.74
N PRO A 117 25.79 23.85 9.94
CA PRO A 117 26.41 25.06 10.48
C PRO A 117 27.01 24.81 11.87
N SER A 118 28.24 25.25 12.09
CA SER A 118 28.94 25.02 13.35
C SER A 118 28.62 26.08 14.42
N THR A 119 27.92 27.16 14.07
CA THR A 119 27.56 28.23 15.01
C THR A 119 26.05 28.36 15.21
N PRO A 120 25.61 28.93 16.36
CA PRO A 120 24.21 29.25 16.59
C PRO A 120 23.61 30.19 15.53
N GLN A 121 24.38 31.16 15.04
CA GLN A 121 23.90 32.10 14.01
C GLN A 121 23.65 31.38 12.67
N GLY A 122 24.55 30.48 12.29
CA GLY A 122 24.37 29.66 11.10
C GLY A 122 23.15 28.75 11.22
N GLN A 123 22.96 28.12 12.40
CA GLN A 123 21.79 27.28 12.67
C GLN A 123 20.47 28.08 12.64
N GLU A 124 20.43 29.26 13.27
CA GLU A 124 19.26 30.15 13.22
C GLU A 124 18.93 30.54 11.78
N THR A 125 19.96 30.82 10.97
CA THR A 125 19.78 31.14 9.55
C THR A 125 19.22 29.95 8.77
N LEU A 126 19.72 28.74 9.02
CA LEU A 126 19.20 27.51 8.42
C LEU A 126 17.73 27.27 8.78
N ASP A 127 17.36 27.46 10.04
CA ASP A 127 15.98 27.29 10.52
C ASP A 127 15.03 28.29 9.86
N VAL A 128 15.46 29.56 9.71
CA VAL A 128 14.72 30.60 8.99
C VAL A 128 14.58 30.26 7.51
N ILE A 129 15.66 29.80 6.85
CA ILE A 129 15.62 29.37 5.44
C ILE A 129 14.61 28.22 5.27
N ALA A 130 14.70 27.20 6.14
CA ALA A 130 13.82 26.04 6.11
C ALA A 130 12.35 26.38 6.37
N TYR A 131 12.05 27.52 6.99
CA TYR A 131 10.69 28.04 7.17
C TYR A 131 10.24 28.91 5.99
N VAL A 132 11.08 29.86 5.57
CA VAL A 132 10.75 30.89 4.57
C VAL A 132 10.51 30.28 3.19
N ILE A 133 11.36 29.34 2.77
CA ILE A 133 11.25 28.77 1.41
C ILE A 133 9.91 28.08 1.17
N PRO A 134 9.48 27.08 1.97
CA PRO A 134 8.20 26.43 1.69
C PRO A 134 7.03 27.42 1.79
N SER A 135 7.06 28.38 2.71
CA SER A 135 6.05 29.46 2.77
C SER A 135 6.03 30.32 1.51
N LEU A 136 7.20 30.65 0.94
CA LEU A 136 7.26 31.33 -0.35
C LEU A 136 6.63 30.48 -1.44
N LEU A 137 6.93 29.18 -1.50
CA LEU A 137 6.40 28.29 -2.54
C LEU A 137 4.88 28.13 -2.47
N MET A 138 4.27 28.34 -1.30
CA MET A 138 2.82 28.39 -1.16
C MET A 138 2.16 29.57 -1.90
N HIS A 139 2.91 30.57 -2.39
CA HIS A 139 2.37 31.67 -3.21
C HIS A 139 1.60 31.18 -4.45
N LEU A 140 1.95 29.99 -4.96
CA LEU A 140 1.31 29.36 -6.09
C LEU A 140 -0.20 29.13 -5.84
N ALA A 141 -0.57 28.80 -4.60
CA ALA A 141 -1.98 28.61 -4.22
C ALA A 141 -2.78 29.94 -4.20
N SER A 142 -2.08 31.06 -4.01
CA SER A 142 -2.65 32.41 -4.03
C SER A 142 -2.63 33.04 -5.44
N HIS A 143 -2.06 32.34 -6.43
CA HIS A 143 -2.01 32.82 -7.82
C HIS A 143 -3.41 32.74 -8.47
N PRO A 144 -3.81 33.69 -9.35
CA PRO A 144 -5.09 33.62 -10.05
C PRO A 144 -5.25 32.38 -10.95
N ASP A 145 -4.13 31.87 -11.45
CA ASP A 145 -4.03 30.66 -12.27
C ASP A 145 -2.89 29.76 -11.76
N PRO A 146 -3.13 28.97 -10.70
CA PRO A 146 -2.07 28.21 -10.05
C PRO A 146 -1.39 27.17 -10.93
N GLU A 147 -2.13 26.54 -11.85
CA GLU A 147 -1.61 25.54 -12.79
C GLU A 147 -0.56 26.16 -13.71
N LYS A 148 -0.89 27.31 -14.32
CA LYS A 148 0.03 28.02 -15.19
C LYS A 148 1.27 28.52 -14.46
N ALA A 149 1.11 28.96 -13.22
CA ALA A 149 2.24 29.40 -12.39
C ALA A 149 3.22 28.24 -12.11
N VAL A 150 2.71 27.04 -11.80
CA VAL A 150 3.54 25.84 -11.64
C VAL A 150 4.24 25.45 -12.94
N GLN A 151 3.53 25.46 -14.07
CA GLN A 151 4.12 25.14 -15.38
C GLN A 151 5.27 26.10 -15.74
N ARG A 152 5.10 27.41 -15.49
CA ARG A 152 6.15 28.42 -15.71
C ARG A 152 7.33 28.25 -14.77
N LEU A 153 7.07 27.93 -13.51
CA LEU A 153 8.12 27.64 -12.54
C LEU A 153 8.98 26.46 -13.01
N LYS A 154 8.34 25.38 -13.47
CA LYS A 154 9.01 24.20 -14.04
C LYS A 154 9.77 24.52 -15.32
N SER A 155 9.20 25.30 -16.24
CA SER A 155 9.86 25.64 -17.50
C SER A 155 11.10 26.53 -17.30
N THR A 156 11.09 27.35 -16.25
CA THR A 156 12.19 28.27 -15.93
C THR A 156 13.34 27.55 -15.23
N SER A 157 13.06 26.47 -14.50
CA SER A 157 14.07 25.71 -13.78
C SER A 157 13.76 24.22 -13.85
N GLN A 158 14.34 23.54 -14.84
CA GLN A 158 14.07 22.12 -15.14
C GLN A 158 14.41 21.19 -13.95
N GLU A 159 15.40 21.55 -13.13
CA GLU A 159 15.80 20.76 -11.96
C GLU A 159 15.06 21.13 -10.67
N PHE A 160 14.20 22.15 -10.71
CA PHE A 160 13.57 22.71 -9.52
C PHE A 160 12.81 21.68 -8.70
N LEU A 161 11.99 20.85 -9.36
CA LEU A 161 11.19 19.83 -8.67
C LEU A 161 12.09 18.78 -8.00
N THR A 162 13.17 18.37 -8.66
CA THR A 162 14.15 17.43 -8.11
C THR A 162 14.83 18.03 -6.86
N VAL A 163 15.26 19.28 -6.94
CA VAL A 163 15.95 19.98 -5.85
C VAL A 163 15.02 20.19 -4.64
N VAL A 164 13.78 20.63 -4.87
CA VAL A 164 12.78 20.81 -3.81
C VAL A 164 12.36 19.47 -3.19
N THR A 165 12.24 18.41 -4.00
CA THR A 165 11.95 17.05 -3.50
C THR A 165 13.08 16.55 -2.59
N ARG A 166 14.34 16.67 -3.02
CA ARG A 166 15.51 16.31 -2.19
C ARG A 166 15.56 17.11 -0.88
N THR A 167 15.19 18.39 -0.94
CA THR A 167 15.16 19.27 0.23
C THR A 167 14.10 18.82 1.22
N MET A 168 12.89 18.54 0.75
CA MET A 168 11.80 17.98 1.57
C MET A 168 12.22 16.65 2.22
N LEU A 169 12.86 15.75 1.46
CA LEU A 169 13.36 14.48 1.98
C LEU A 169 14.40 14.69 3.10
N THR A 170 15.33 15.63 2.91
CA THR A 170 16.35 15.99 3.90
C THR A 170 15.72 16.57 5.18
N VAL A 171 14.75 17.48 5.02
CA VAL A 171 13.96 18.05 6.12
C VAL A 171 13.21 16.95 6.90
N LEU A 172 12.60 15.99 6.22
CA LEU A 172 11.90 14.85 6.82
C LEU A 172 12.86 13.91 7.55
N GLU A 173 14.02 13.62 6.96
CA GLU A 173 15.06 12.77 7.53
C GLU A 173 15.61 13.36 8.83
N LYS A 174 15.89 14.67 8.83
CA LYS A 174 16.32 15.42 10.02
C LYS A 174 15.19 15.70 11.02
N TYR A 175 13.94 15.41 10.65
CA TYR A 175 12.75 15.72 11.46
C TYR A 175 12.67 17.20 11.87
N HIS A 176 13.03 18.07 10.93
CA HIS A 176 13.01 19.51 11.15
C HIS A 176 11.57 20.01 11.33
N PHE A 177 11.34 21.00 12.20
CA PHE A 177 10.00 21.42 12.61
C PHE A 177 9.13 21.97 11.45
N THR A 178 9.75 22.35 10.33
CA THR A 178 9.07 22.88 9.13
C THR A 178 8.64 21.79 8.15
N TRP A 179 8.78 20.50 8.49
CA TRP A 179 8.50 19.39 7.58
C TRP A 179 7.09 19.45 6.98
N SER A 180 6.08 19.89 7.74
CA SER A 180 4.71 19.95 7.25
C SER A 180 4.52 21.04 6.20
N ASN A 181 5.16 22.21 6.36
CA ASN A 181 5.18 23.27 5.35
C ASN A 181 5.85 22.80 4.07
N TRP A 182 6.95 22.05 4.16
CA TRP A 182 7.61 21.46 3.00
C TRP A 182 6.71 20.44 2.29
N CYS A 183 6.07 19.54 3.04
CA CYS A 183 5.11 18.61 2.46
C CYS A 183 3.93 19.33 1.80
N ALA A 184 3.39 20.40 2.42
CA ALA A 184 2.30 21.17 1.84
C ALA A 184 2.70 21.88 0.54
N ALA A 185 3.86 22.54 0.52
CA ALA A 185 4.40 23.22 -0.66
C ALA A 185 4.63 22.24 -1.82
N VAL A 186 5.28 21.11 -1.54
CA VAL A 186 5.56 20.07 -2.56
C VAL A 186 4.28 19.42 -3.06
N ALA A 187 3.34 19.11 -2.16
CA ALA A 187 2.06 18.53 -2.54
C ALA A 187 1.25 19.51 -3.42
N GLY A 188 1.24 20.80 -3.07
CA GLY A 188 0.59 21.84 -3.86
C GLY A 188 1.05 21.85 -5.32
N MET A 189 2.33 21.61 -5.57
CA MET A 189 2.90 21.56 -6.93
C MET A 189 2.53 20.32 -7.75
N GLN A 190 1.89 19.29 -7.17
CA GLN A 190 1.55 18.03 -7.84
C GLN A 190 0.09 17.92 -8.29
N TYR A 191 -0.77 18.83 -7.85
CA TYR A 191 -2.22 18.66 -7.96
C TYR A 191 -2.84 19.26 -9.21
N TYR A 192 -2.07 19.98 -10.04
CA TYR A 192 -2.63 20.72 -11.16
C TYR A 192 -2.77 19.88 -12.44
N SER A 193 -1.82 19.00 -12.74
CA SER A 193 -1.92 18.10 -13.90
C SER A 193 -1.47 16.65 -13.58
N PRO A 194 -1.96 15.63 -14.33
CA PRO A 194 -1.47 14.26 -14.20
C PRO A 194 0.05 14.14 -14.43
N SER A 195 0.59 14.88 -15.40
CA SER A 195 2.04 14.93 -15.67
C SER A 195 2.86 15.39 -14.46
N ASP A 196 2.31 16.26 -13.61
CA ASP A 196 3.03 16.73 -12.42
C ASP A 196 3.28 15.62 -11.41
N ARG A 197 2.38 14.63 -11.34
CA ARG A 197 2.54 13.46 -10.46
C ARG A 197 3.61 12.51 -10.99
N ASP A 198 3.70 12.36 -12.30
CA ASP A 198 4.71 11.51 -12.94
C ASP A 198 6.10 12.13 -12.81
N ASP A 199 6.23 13.45 -13.01
CA ASP A 199 7.47 14.20 -12.79
C ASP A 199 7.95 14.04 -11.34
N PHE A 200 7.04 14.18 -10.37
CA PHE A 200 7.40 14.04 -8.97
C PHE A 200 7.77 12.61 -8.59
N THR A 201 7.04 11.62 -9.12
CA THR A 201 7.38 10.20 -8.92
C THR A 201 8.78 9.92 -9.47
N THR A 202 9.12 10.51 -10.62
CA THR A 202 10.46 10.45 -11.21
C THR A 202 11.50 11.10 -10.30
N ALA A 203 11.22 12.28 -9.74
CA ALA A 203 12.10 12.96 -8.79
C ALA A 203 12.36 12.13 -7.51
N MET A 204 11.34 11.44 -6.99
CA MET A 204 11.48 10.54 -5.84
C MET A 204 12.33 9.31 -6.16
N ILE A 205 12.18 8.73 -7.36
CA ILE A 205 13.02 7.62 -7.82
C ILE A 205 14.46 8.09 -8.04
N ASP A 206 14.65 9.26 -8.64
CA ASP A 206 15.96 9.87 -8.85
C ASP A 206 16.66 10.17 -7.52
N ALA A 207 15.95 10.66 -6.51
CA ALA A 207 16.49 10.82 -5.15
C ALA A 207 17.03 9.49 -4.60
N ALA A 208 16.33 8.38 -4.84
CA ALA A 208 16.76 7.07 -4.39
C ALA A 208 17.92 6.47 -5.19
N VAL A 209 17.92 6.66 -6.51
CA VAL A 209 18.87 6.00 -7.42
C VAL A 209 20.11 6.86 -7.67
N LYS A 210 19.94 8.14 -8.00
CA LYS A 210 21.04 9.05 -8.36
C LYS A 210 21.72 9.64 -7.11
N TRP A 211 20.95 9.92 -6.07
CA TRP A 211 21.43 10.62 -4.87
C TRP A 211 21.55 9.71 -3.64
N ASN A 212 21.29 8.41 -3.80
CA ASN A 212 21.40 7.40 -2.75
C ASN A 212 20.62 7.72 -1.46
N GLN A 213 19.53 8.50 -1.55
CA GLN A 213 18.64 8.75 -0.41
C GLN A 213 17.70 7.56 -0.23
N ASP A 214 17.67 6.92 0.94
CA ASP A 214 16.71 5.84 1.19
C ASP A 214 15.31 6.40 1.46
N VAL A 215 14.62 6.82 0.40
CA VAL A 215 13.30 7.45 0.42
C VAL A 215 12.27 6.61 1.20
N ALA A 216 12.29 5.29 1.01
CA ALA A 216 11.41 4.38 1.74
C ALA A 216 11.73 4.38 3.25
N LEU A 217 13.01 4.38 3.64
CA LEU A 217 13.40 4.48 5.04
C LEU A 217 13.02 5.83 5.65
N ILE A 218 13.20 6.93 4.94
CA ILE A 218 12.79 8.28 5.37
C ILE A 218 11.29 8.28 5.68
N TYR A 219 10.48 7.74 4.76
CA TYR A 219 9.03 7.61 4.94
C TYR A 219 8.69 6.86 6.23
N VAL A 220 9.28 5.67 6.41
CA VAL A 220 8.98 4.81 7.54
C VAL A 220 9.48 5.39 8.87
N LYS A 221 10.68 5.97 8.90
CA LYS A 221 11.21 6.67 10.08
C LYS A 221 10.32 7.84 10.49
N HIS A 222 9.84 8.61 9.53
CA HIS A 222 8.97 9.76 9.81
C HIS A 222 7.59 9.30 10.34
N LEU A 223 6.95 8.30 9.70
CA LEU A 223 5.74 7.67 10.24
C LEU A 223 5.93 7.16 11.67
N HIS A 224 7.08 6.55 11.96
CA HIS A 224 7.41 6.03 13.27
C HIS A 224 7.51 7.16 14.32
N ARG A 225 8.23 8.23 14.01
CA ARG A 225 8.36 9.42 14.87
C ARG A 225 7.00 10.06 15.15
N GLU A 226 6.16 10.20 14.14
CA GLU A 226 4.80 10.73 14.29
C GLU A 226 3.91 9.82 15.14
N CYS A 227 4.03 8.50 15.01
CA CYS A 227 3.34 7.57 15.90
C CYS A 227 3.79 7.72 17.37
N GLN A 228 5.10 7.88 17.61
CA GLN A 228 5.64 8.11 18.96
C GLN A 228 5.12 9.43 19.53
N ARG A 229 5.20 10.52 18.74
CA ARG A 229 4.72 11.86 19.11
C ARG A 229 3.23 11.83 19.45
N ALA A 230 2.41 11.24 18.59
CA ALA A 230 0.97 11.14 18.78
C ALA A 230 0.57 10.27 19.99
N PHE A 231 1.41 9.30 20.37
CA PHE A 231 1.19 8.52 21.59
C PHE A 231 1.43 9.35 22.86
N THR A 232 2.46 10.21 22.86
CA THR A 232 2.83 11.06 23.99
C THR A 232 2.00 12.34 24.10
N LEU A 233 1.68 12.96 22.96
CA LEU A 233 1.02 14.26 22.82
C LEU A 233 -0.07 14.17 21.74
N PRO A 234 -1.23 13.56 22.04
CA PRO A 234 -2.23 13.28 21.01
C PRO A 234 -2.85 14.53 20.37
N HIS A 235 -2.75 15.69 21.02
CA HIS A 235 -3.34 16.97 20.57
C HIS A 235 -2.41 17.79 19.66
N THR A 236 -1.22 17.29 19.35
CA THR A 236 -0.21 18.01 18.54
C THR A 236 -0.02 17.41 17.15
N ILE A 237 -0.94 16.54 16.69
CA ILE A 237 -0.85 15.99 15.34
C ILE A 237 -1.27 17.07 14.36
N ASP A 238 -0.36 17.43 13.46
CA ASP A 238 -0.66 18.28 12.31
C ASP A 238 -1.29 17.42 11.21
N PHE A 239 -2.63 17.36 11.18
CA PHE A 239 -3.35 16.50 10.23
C PHE A 239 -3.18 16.95 8.78
N GLN A 240 -3.14 18.26 8.54
CA GLN A 240 -2.90 18.81 7.20
C GLN A 240 -1.51 18.42 6.69
N GLY A 241 -0.48 18.62 7.52
CA GLY A 241 0.89 18.18 7.24
C GLY A 241 0.97 16.68 6.99
N MET A 242 0.32 15.87 7.84
CA MET A 242 0.25 14.41 7.69
C MET A 242 -0.46 13.97 6.41
N ARG A 243 -1.53 14.66 6.01
CA ARG A 243 -2.25 14.40 4.76
C ARG A 243 -1.33 14.59 3.56
N CYS A 244 -0.65 15.74 3.49
CA CYS A 244 0.31 16.04 2.43
C CYS A 244 1.47 15.05 2.45
N PHE A 245 2.06 14.79 3.62
CA PHE A 245 3.13 13.82 3.79
C PHE A 245 2.74 12.44 3.29
N ILE A 246 1.61 11.88 3.72
CA ILE A 246 1.20 10.54 3.29
C ILE A 246 0.99 10.51 1.77
N LEU A 247 0.27 11.49 1.21
CA LEU A 247 0.04 11.57 -0.24
C LEU A 247 1.34 11.50 -1.05
N LEU A 248 2.34 12.30 -0.67
CA LEU A 248 3.61 12.41 -1.37
C LEU A 248 4.37 11.08 -1.48
N PHE A 249 4.16 10.18 -0.52
CA PHE A 249 4.85 8.90 -0.49
C PHE A 249 4.07 7.75 -1.15
N THR A 250 3.05 8.05 -1.97
CA THR A 250 2.30 7.03 -2.72
C THR A 250 3.21 6.18 -3.62
N ALA A 251 4.27 6.77 -4.19
CA ALA A 251 5.29 6.04 -4.97
C ALA A 251 6.02 4.97 -4.15
N CYS A 252 6.15 5.10 -2.83
CA CYS A 252 6.75 4.06 -1.98
C CYS A 252 5.83 2.85 -1.76
N ILE A 253 4.57 2.93 -2.17
CA ILE A 253 3.54 1.95 -1.84
C ILE A 253 3.00 1.29 -3.09
N HIS A 254 3.07 1.98 -4.23
CA HIS A 254 2.64 1.42 -5.51
C HIS A 254 3.49 0.20 -5.90
N PRO A 255 2.89 -0.98 -6.17
CA PRO A 255 3.64 -2.22 -6.41
C PRO A 255 4.59 -2.18 -7.60
N SER A 256 4.28 -1.36 -8.62
CA SER A 256 5.14 -1.17 -9.79
C SER A 256 6.35 -0.27 -9.53
N SER A 257 6.42 0.40 -8.38
CA SER A 257 7.53 1.29 -8.05
C SER A 257 8.73 0.54 -7.50
N PRO A 258 9.97 0.89 -7.89
CA PRO A 258 11.18 0.31 -7.31
C PRO A 258 11.33 0.57 -5.80
N LEU A 259 10.60 1.55 -5.25
CA LEU A 259 10.62 1.90 -3.83
C LEU A 259 9.76 0.95 -2.97
N HIS A 260 8.81 0.24 -3.57
CA HIS A 260 7.82 -0.58 -2.86
C HIS A 260 8.46 -1.65 -1.97
N MET A 261 9.38 -2.45 -2.53
CA MET A 261 10.00 -3.54 -1.77
C MET A 261 10.82 -3.01 -0.58
N ARG A 262 11.53 -1.88 -0.75
CA ARG A 262 12.25 -1.24 0.36
C ARG A 262 11.28 -0.79 1.47
N PHE A 263 10.13 -0.22 1.09
CA PHE A 263 9.10 0.17 2.05
C PHE A 263 8.57 -1.03 2.86
N ILE A 264 8.30 -2.16 2.20
CA ILE A 264 7.88 -3.40 2.88
C ILE A 264 8.99 -3.90 3.83
N PHE A 265 10.25 -3.96 3.37
CA PHE A 265 11.37 -4.43 4.20
C PHE A 265 11.64 -3.55 5.42
N HIS A 266 11.45 -2.24 5.29
CA HIS A 266 11.56 -1.30 6.41
C HIS A 266 10.38 -1.38 7.40
N SER A 267 9.47 -2.35 7.26
CA SER A 267 8.25 -2.47 8.09
C SER A 267 7.29 -1.30 7.93
N GLY A 268 7.21 -0.72 6.73
CA GLY A 268 6.37 0.44 6.47
C GLY A 268 4.89 0.19 6.75
N VAL A 269 4.39 -0.98 6.34
CA VAL A 269 3.00 -1.41 6.56
C VAL A 269 2.64 -1.48 8.04
N LYS A 270 3.56 -1.96 8.89
CA LYS A 270 3.37 -1.98 10.35
C LYS A 270 3.23 -0.57 10.91
N ASN A 271 3.98 0.41 10.39
CA ASN A 271 3.87 1.80 10.83
C ASN A 271 2.60 2.49 10.32
N LEU A 272 2.11 2.16 9.11
CA LEU A 272 0.79 2.59 8.65
C LEU A 272 -0.33 2.10 9.59
N VAL A 273 -0.33 0.81 9.95
CA VAL A 273 -1.33 0.25 10.88
C VAL A 273 -1.22 0.88 12.27
N ARG A 274 -0.01 1.15 12.75
CA ARG A 274 0.19 1.83 14.04
C ARG A 274 -0.43 3.23 14.03
N LEU A 275 -0.17 4.01 12.98
CA LEU A 275 -0.75 5.34 12.84
C LEU A 275 -2.28 5.25 12.73
N LEU A 276 -2.80 4.33 11.93
CA LEU A 276 -4.25 4.07 11.82
C LEU A 276 -4.88 3.77 13.18
N ILE A 277 -4.25 2.90 13.99
CA ILE A 277 -4.72 2.59 15.34
C ILE A 277 -4.74 3.84 16.21
N ILE A 278 -3.72 4.70 16.12
CA ILE A 278 -3.68 5.97 16.87
C ILE A 278 -4.82 6.89 16.43
N MET A 279 -5.07 7.01 15.12
CA MET A 279 -6.18 7.81 14.57
C MET A 279 -7.55 7.29 15.04
N CYS A 280 -7.74 5.97 15.12
CA CYS A 280 -8.98 5.37 15.60
C CYS A 280 -9.16 5.41 17.13
N ARG A 281 -8.19 5.92 17.91
CA ARG A 281 -8.35 6.06 19.37
C ARG A 281 -9.21 7.27 19.69
N ARG A 282 -10.21 7.06 20.54
CA ARG A 282 -11.08 8.12 21.08
C ARG A 282 -10.29 9.28 21.72
N LYS A 283 -9.16 8.99 22.39
CA LYS A 283 -8.34 10.01 23.06
C LYS A 283 -7.67 10.97 22.08
N THR A 284 -7.25 10.50 20.91
CA THR A 284 -6.53 11.30 19.90
C THR A 284 -7.39 12.44 19.38
N LEU A 285 -8.61 12.11 18.97
CA LEU A 285 -9.50 13.09 18.33
C LEU A 285 -10.44 13.79 19.32
N ARG A 286 -10.35 13.52 20.64
CA ARG A 286 -11.37 13.92 21.63
C ARG A 286 -11.74 15.41 21.56
N HIS A 287 -10.78 16.28 21.26
CA HIS A 287 -10.92 17.73 21.29
C HIS A 287 -11.25 18.36 19.94
N ILE A 288 -11.22 17.58 18.87
CA ILE A 288 -11.42 18.08 17.51
C ILE A 288 -12.92 17.99 17.21
N PRO A 289 -13.65 19.07 16.87
CA PRO A 289 -15.06 18.97 16.51
C PRO A 289 -15.26 18.24 15.17
N PRO A 290 -16.31 17.42 14.97
CA PRO A 290 -16.55 16.73 13.69
C PRO A 290 -16.68 17.64 12.46
N ASN A 291 -17.11 18.90 12.64
CA ASN A 291 -17.32 19.87 11.55
C ASN A 291 -16.14 20.86 11.41
N SER A 292 -14.99 20.54 11.99
CA SER A 292 -13.78 21.38 11.89
C SER A 292 -12.90 20.92 10.73
N SER A 293 -12.14 21.84 10.13
CA SER A 293 -11.14 21.53 9.09
C SER A 293 -10.15 20.45 9.55
N ASP A 294 -9.73 20.48 10.81
CA ASP A 294 -8.84 19.48 11.41
C ASP A 294 -9.44 18.07 11.36
N PHE A 295 -10.76 17.96 11.52
CA PHE A 295 -11.44 16.67 11.40
C PHE A 295 -11.53 16.19 9.96
N GLU A 296 -11.75 17.10 9.01
CA GLU A 296 -11.71 16.79 7.57
C GLU A 296 -10.32 16.29 7.16
N ASP A 297 -9.26 16.93 7.65
CA ASP A 297 -7.89 16.49 7.43
C ASP A 297 -7.59 15.15 8.11
N ALA A 298 -8.08 14.94 9.34
CA ALA A 298 -7.99 13.64 9.99
C ALA A 298 -8.73 12.55 9.20
N TYR A 299 -9.89 12.87 8.61
CA TYR A 299 -10.65 11.97 7.74
C TYR A 299 -9.89 11.68 6.43
N ALA A 300 -9.25 12.69 5.83
CA ALA A 300 -8.40 12.50 4.66
C ALA A 300 -7.18 11.63 4.97
N VAL A 301 -6.52 11.83 6.11
CA VAL A 301 -5.40 11.01 6.58
C VAL A 301 -5.82 9.55 6.72
N ILE A 302 -6.94 9.25 7.39
CA ILE A 302 -7.36 7.85 7.56
C ILE A 302 -7.74 7.18 6.23
N ASN A 303 -8.36 7.91 5.31
CA ASN A 303 -8.63 7.40 3.96
C ASN A 303 -7.35 7.09 3.20
N LEU A 304 -6.37 8.00 3.23
CA LEU A 304 -5.07 7.76 2.59
C LEU A 304 -4.37 6.55 3.20
N LEU A 305 -4.35 6.41 4.53
CA LEU A 305 -3.80 5.23 5.21
C LEU A 305 -4.50 3.93 4.79
N ALA A 306 -5.82 3.94 4.70
CA ALA A 306 -6.60 2.78 4.28
C ALA A 306 -6.29 2.39 2.82
N SER A 307 -6.28 3.35 1.89
CA SER A 307 -5.93 3.14 0.49
C SER A 307 -4.49 2.67 0.32
N HIS A 308 -3.58 3.21 1.12
CA HIS A 308 -2.18 2.80 1.14
C HIS A 308 -2.01 1.36 1.62
N LEU A 309 -2.75 0.96 2.65
CA LEU A 309 -2.78 -0.43 3.11
C LEU A 309 -3.38 -1.37 2.04
N GLU A 310 -4.46 -0.96 1.38
CA GLU A 310 -5.07 -1.69 0.26
C GLU A 310 -4.04 -1.96 -0.84
N MET A 311 -3.31 -0.93 -1.29
CA MET A 311 -2.25 -1.05 -2.30
C MET A 311 -1.08 -1.91 -1.81
N ALA A 312 -0.69 -1.79 -0.54
CA ALA A 312 0.40 -2.57 0.03
C ALA A 312 0.10 -4.08 0.13
N PHE A 313 -1.17 -4.50 0.07
CA PHE A 313 -1.55 -5.92 0.02
C PHE A 313 -1.34 -6.57 -1.35
N ALA A 314 -0.88 -5.84 -2.36
CA ALA A 314 -0.50 -6.43 -3.62
C ALA A 314 0.76 -7.30 -3.46
N GLY A 315 0.55 -8.62 -3.41
CA GLY A 315 1.61 -9.59 -3.66
C GLY A 315 2.45 -9.99 -2.45
N SER A 316 1.94 -9.97 -1.21
CA SER A 316 2.66 -10.70 -0.15
C SER A 316 1.77 -11.14 1.03
N PRO A 317 1.67 -12.45 1.32
CA PRO A 317 0.98 -12.93 2.53
C PRO A 317 1.68 -12.46 3.82
N ARG A 318 2.99 -12.16 3.77
CA ARG A 318 3.74 -11.61 4.91
C ARG A 318 3.20 -10.24 5.31
N THR A 319 2.97 -9.36 4.33
CA THR A 319 2.39 -8.04 4.57
C THR A 319 1.01 -8.14 5.21
N VAL A 320 0.19 -9.10 4.77
CA VAL A 320 -1.12 -9.38 5.37
C VAL A 320 -0.97 -9.88 6.81
N CYS A 321 -0.04 -10.78 7.09
CA CYS A 321 0.27 -11.20 8.46
C CYS A 321 0.68 -10.00 9.34
N ASP A 322 1.55 -9.13 8.85
CA ASP A 322 2.05 -7.96 9.59
C ASP A 322 0.93 -6.98 9.96
N VAL A 323 -0.06 -6.77 9.08
CA VAL A 323 -1.21 -5.90 9.42
C VAL A 323 -2.19 -6.55 10.39
N LEU A 324 -2.39 -7.86 10.27
CA LEU A 324 -3.28 -8.61 11.17
C LEU A 324 -2.68 -8.59 12.58
N ASP A 325 -1.39 -8.92 12.71
CA ASP A 325 -0.64 -8.86 13.96
C ASP A 325 -0.55 -7.43 14.49
N GLY A 326 -0.48 -6.45 13.57
CA GLY A 326 -0.53 -5.02 13.88
C GLY A 326 -1.87 -4.55 14.46
N GLY A 327 -2.96 -5.31 14.30
CA GLY A 327 -4.28 -4.98 14.84
C GLY A 327 -5.19 -4.20 13.89
N LEU A 328 -4.96 -4.29 12.58
CA LEU A 328 -5.73 -3.58 11.54
C LEU A 328 -7.24 -3.77 11.67
N ILE A 329 -7.71 -5.01 11.79
CA ILE A 329 -9.15 -5.32 11.91
C ILE A 329 -9.78 -4.58 13.10
N ARG A 330 -9.09 -4.55 14.24
CA ARG A 330 -9.58 -3.82 15.43
C ARG A 330 -9.61 -2.32 15.19
N ALA A 331 -8.71 -1.78 14.36
CA ALA A 331 -8.72 -0.36 13.99
C ALA A 331 -9.90 -0.02 13.09
N ILE A 332 -10.17 -0.86 12.08
CA ILE A 332 -11.34 -0.76 11.19
C ILE A 332 -12.63 -0.75 12.02
N LEU A 333 -12.80 -1.75 12.91
CA LEU A 333 -14.00 -1.85 13.76
C LEU A 333 -14.12 -0.74 14.82
N LYS A 334 -13.06 0.05 15.07
CA LYS A 334 -13.06 1.17 16.03
C LYS A 334 -13.19 2.53 15.36
N ALA A 335 -13.23 2.61 14.03
CA ALA A 335 -13.29 3.86 13.28
C ALA A 335 -14.69 4.51 13.27
N ASN A 336 -15.59 4.13 14.19
CA ASN A 336 -16.99 4.60 14.28
C ASN A 336 -17.18 6.09 14.09
N ARG A 337 -16.25 6.90 14.62
CA ARG A 337 -16.36 8.35 14.51
C ARG A 337 -16.25 8.85 13.06
N PHE A 338 -15.43 8.19 12.25
CA PHE A 338 -15.28 8.52 10.84
C PHE A 338 -16.46 8.00 10.01
N TYR A 339 -17.03 6.84 10.38
CA TYR A 339 -18.27 6.35 9.74
C TYR A 339 -19.45 7.30 9.97
N LYS A 340 -19.59 7.83 11.19
CA LYS A 340 -20.61 8.87 11.48
C LYS A 340 -20.44 10.11 10.63
N TYR A 341 -19.20 10.56 10.47
CA TYR A 341 -18.87 11.71 9.64
C TYR A 341 -19.23 11.47 8.16
N GLU A 342 -18.92 10.28 7.64
CA GLU A 342 -19.26 9.86 6.28
C GLU A 342 -20.77 9.90 6.00
N VAL A 343 -21.59 9.39 6.93
CA VAL A 343 -23.06 9.44 6.81
C VAL A 343 -23.58 10.88 6.77
N SER A 344 -22.96 11.80 7.51
CA SER A 344 -23.39 13.20 7.58
C SER A 344 -22.91 14.08 6.41
N HIS A 345 -21.82 13.72 5.73
CA HIS A 345 -21.16 14.60 4.75
C HIS A 345 -21.04 14.02 3.33
N ALA A 346 -21.51 12.78 3.10
CA ALA A 346 -21.49 12.09 1.79
C ALA A 346 -20.18 12.30 0.98
N PRO A 347 -19.01 11.91 1.53
CA PRO A 347 -17.73 12.18 0.90
C PRO A 347 -17.58 11.43 -0.44
N ARG A 348 -16.76 11.99 -1.34
CA ARG A 348 -16.50 11.43 -2.69
C ARG A 348 -15.96 10.00 -2.70
N ALA A 349 -15.29 9.58 -1.62
CA ALA A 349 -14.83 8.22 -1.40
C ALA A 349 -15.16 7.83 0.04
N ALA A 350 -16.05 6.86 0.21
CA ALA A 350 -16.47 6.33 1.49
C ALA A 350 -15.32 5.54 2.14
N LEU A 351 -14.89 5.94 3.34
CA LEU A 351 -13.89 5.20 4.13
C LEU A 351 -14.36 3.76 4.36
N SER A 352 -15.67 3.58 4.59
CA SER A 352 -16.26 2.25 4.74
C SER A 352 -16.05 1.36 3.51
N GLU A 353 -16.12 1.92 2.31
CA GLU A 353 -15.87 1.21 1.05
C GLU A 353 -14.39 0.80 0.92
N VAL A 354 -13.46 1.69 1.26
CA VAL A 354 -12.02 1.38 1.26
C VAL A 354 -11.72 0.23 2.23
N PHE A 355 -12.31 0.25 3.43
CA PHE A 355 -12.14 -0.84 4.38
C PHE A 355 -12.81 -2.15 3.96
N THR A 356 -13.94 -2.09 3.24
CA THR A 356 -14.54 -3.27 2.62
C THR A 356 -13.56 -3.91 1.65
N ARG A 357 -12.96 -3.13 0.73
CA ARG A 357 -11.96 -3.66 -0.21
C ARG A 357 -10.72 -4.20 0.49
N VAL A 358 -10.27 -3.57 1.58
CA VAL A 358 -9.20 -4.10 2.44
C VAL A 358 -9.56 -5.48 3.01
N LEU A 359 -10.77 -5.65 3.56
CA LEU A 359 -11.22 -6.94 4.11
C LEU A 359 -11.32 -8.00 3.02
N GLU A 360 -11.94 -7.67 1.90
CA GLU A 360 -12.04 -8.55 0.73
C GLU A 360 -10.65 -8.96 0.23
N ARG A 361 -9.70 -8.03 0.19
CA ARG A 361 -8.32 -8.31 -0.19
C ARG A 361 -7.65 -9.26 0.79
N ILE A 362 -7.79 -9.04 2.10
CA ILE A 362 -7.29 -9.97 3.13
C ILE A 362 -7.88 -11.37 2.93
N ALA A 363 -9.17 -11.47 2.60
CA ALA A 363 -9.83 -12.76 2.41
C ALA A 363 -9.23 -13.57 1.25
N THR A 364 -8.74 -12.92 0.18
CA THR A 364 -8.03 -13.62 -0.91
C THR A 364 -6.77 -14.35 -0.44
N PHE A 365 -6.17 -13.92 0.68
CA PHE A 365 -4.99 -14.56 1.26
C PHE A 365 -5.32 -15.67 2.27
N PHE A 366 -6.59 -16.05 2.47
CA PHE A 366 -6.93 -17.22 3.31
C PHE A 366 -6.45 -18.54 2.74
N VAL A 367 -6.05 -18.56 1.45
CA VAL A 367 -5.32 -19.67 0.84
C VAL A 367 -3.97 -19.93 1.53
N TYR A 368 -3.45 -18.99 2.33
CA TYR A 368 -2.26 -19.16 3.15
C TYR A 368 -2.64 -19.49 4.61
N PRO A 369 -2.29 -20.67 5.15
CA PRO A 369 -2.63 -21.05 6.53
C PRO A 369 -2.13 -20.05 7.58
N SER A 370 -0.97 -19.44 7.34
CA SER A 370 -0.37 -18.43 8.22
C SER A 370 -1.24 -17.17 8.38
N VAL A 371 -1.91 -16.74 7.31
CA VAL A 371 -2.85 -15.61 7.30
C VAL A 371 -4.17 -16.02 7.93
N LEU A 372 -4.69 -17.19 7.52
CA LEU A 372 -5.94 -17.75 8.01
C LEU A 372 -5.97 -17.87 9.55
N HIS A 373 -4.94 -18.47 10.14
CA HIS A 373 -4.87 -18.65 11.59
C HIS A 373 -4.81 -17.32 12.35
N ARG A 374 -4.08 -16.33 11.84
CA ARG A 374 -4.05 -14.99 12.44
C ARG A 374 -5.40 -14.30 12.38
N PHE A 375 -6.07 -14.39 11.23
CA PHE A 375 -7.40 -13.81 11.05
C PHE A 375 -8.41 -14.44 12.01
N LEU A 376 -8.48 -15.76 12.11
CA LEU A 376 -9.39 -16.45 13.04
C LEU A 376 -9.09 -16.13 14.52
N ASN A 377 -7.82 -15.99 14.88
CA ASN A 377 -7.44 -15.52 16.22
C ASN A 377 -7.96 -14.10 16.51
N ILE A 378 -8.02 -13.25 15.49
CA ILE A 378 -8.57 -11.90 15.60
C ILE A 378 -10.10 -11.94 15.67
N VAL A 379 -10.77 -12.77 14.88
CA VAL A 379 -12.23 -12.99 14.93
C VAL A 379 -12.64 -13.32 16.36
N ARG A 380 -12.04 -14.35 16.96
CA ARG A 380 -12.30 -14.73 18.36
C ARG A 380 -12.13 -13.55 19.32
N LYS A 381 -11.02 -12.81 19.19
CA LYS A 381 -10.72 -11.63 20.02
C LYS A 381 -11.71 -10.47 19.82
N VAL A 382 -12.28 -10.32 18.63
CA VAL A 382 -13.28 -9.29 18.31
C VAL A 382 -14.61 -9.66 18.94
N GLU A 383 -15.02 -10.93 18.81
CA GLU A 383 -16.23 -11.50 19.41
C GLU A 383 -16.19 -11.40 20.94
N GLU A 384 -15.10 -11.84 21.58
CA GLU A 384 -14.86 -11.72 23.03
C GLU A 384 -14.95 -10.27 23.54
N SER A 385 -14.62 -9.29 22.69
CA SER A 385 -14.60 -7.86 23.07
C SER A 385 -15.90 -7.11 22.78
N GLY A 386 -16.88 -7.74 22.11
CA GLY A 386 -18.13 -7.10 21.68
C GLY A 386 -17.93 -5.94 20.69
N LEU A 387 -16.79 -5.85 20.00
CA LEU A 387 -16.52 -4.78 19.03
C LEU A 387 -17.46 -4.84 17.82
N GLU A 388 -17.87 -6.04 17.42
CA GLU A 388 -18.76 -6.26 16.28
C GLU A 388 -20.13 -5.57 16.46
N ASN A 389 -20.68 -5.60 17.67
CA ASN A 389 -21.97 -4.97 17.98
C ASN A 389 -21.95 -3.44 17.77
N LYS A 390 -20.76 -2.81 17.84
CA LYS A 390 -20.60 -1.37 17.62
C LYS A 390 -20.53 -0.98 16.14
N LEU A 391 -20.27 -1.94 15.24
CA LEU A 391 -20.25 -1.69 13.80
C LEU A 391 -21.67 -1.72 13.21
N LYS A 392 -22.54 -2.57 13.77
CA LYS A 392 -23.93 -2.77 13.33
C LYS A 392 -24.72 -1.48 13.15
N THR A 393 -24.39 -0.44 13.92
CA THR A 393 -25.13 0.83 13.92
C THR A 393 -24.65 1.84 12.87
N GLU A 394 -23.51 1.63 12.21
CA GLU A 394 -22.83 2.71 11.47
C GLU A 394 -22.58 2.43 9.98
N SER A 395 -22.29 1.19 9.57
CA SER A 395 -22.02 0.87 8.15
C SER A 395 -22.40 -0.57 7.80
N LYS A 396 -23.50 -0.72 7.05
CA LYS A 396 -23.99 -2.03 6.60
C LYS A 396 -23.05 -2.72 5.59
N PRO A 397 -22.55 -2.05 4.52
CA PRO A 397 -21.67 -2.71 3.56
C PRO A 397 -20.38 -3.26 4.18
N LEU A 398 -19.78 -2.51 5.09
CA LEU A 398 -18.57 -2.94 5.81
C LEU A 398 -18.85 -4.11 6.75
N LEU A 399 -20.02 -4.11 7.40
CA LEU A 399 -20.46 -5.20 8.25
C LEU A 399 -20.69 -6.49 7.44
N ASP A 400 -21.36 -6.38 6.29
CA ASP A 400 -21.59 -7.52 5.39
C ASP A 400 -20.26 -8.10 4.90
N ALA A 401 -19.31 -7.25 4.51
CA ALA A 401 -17.96 -7.66 4.12
C ALA A 401 -17.21 -8.37 5.27
N TRP A 402 -17.31 -7.85 6.50
CA TRP A 402 -16.75 -8.51 7.69
C TRP A 402 -17.35 -9.90 7.90
N TYR A 403 -18.68 -10.05 7.82
CA TYR A 403 -19.35 -11.34 7.95
C TYR A 403 -18.93 -12.33 6.88
N MET A 404 -18.90 -11.90 5.62
CA MET A 404 -18.44 -12.73 4.51
C MET A 404 -17.00 -13.19 4.69
N CYS A 405 -16.12 -12.32 5.20
CA CYS A 405 -14.75 -12.69 5.53
C CYS A 405 -14.69 -13.75 6.64
N LYS A 406 -15.49 -13.63 7.70
CA LYS A 406 -15.57 -14.64 8.76
C LYS A 406 -16.02 -16.00 8.22
N VAL A 407 -17.11 -16.01 7.45
CA VAL A 407 -17.66 -17.24 6.85
C VAL A 407 -16.59 -17.91 5.97
N ASN A 408 -15.97 -17.15 5.07
CA ASN A 408 -14.91 -17.67 4.21
C ASN A 408 -13.73 -18.23 5.02
N ALA A 409 -13.27 -17.53 6.06
CA ALA A 409 -12.20 -18.02 6.91
C ALA A 409 -12.56 -19.35 7.58
N HIS A 410 -13.78 -19.48 8.12
CA HIS A 410 -14.22 -20.73 8.75
C HIS A 410 -14.35 -21.88 7.74
N GLU A 411 -14.90 -21.64 6.55
CA GLU A 411 -14.97 -22.67 5.49
C GLU A 411 -13.56 -23.15 5.11
N VAL A 412 -12.65 -22.23 4.85
CA VAL A 412 -11.25 -22.54 4.47
C VAL A 412 -10.53 -23.28 5.59
N HIS A 413 -10.79 -22.91 6.84
CA HIS A 413 -10.22 -23.58 8.01
C HIS A 413 -10.78 -24.99 8.22
N ALA A 414 -12.03 -25.23 7.89
CA ALA A 414 -12.60 -26.58 7.88
C ALA A 414 -11.84 -27.48 6.88
N ILE A 415 -11.55 -26.96 5.68
CA ILE A 415 -10.73 -27.67 4.68
C ILE A 415 -9.32 -27.94 5.22
N CYS A 416 -8.69 -26.94 5.84
CA CYS A 416 -7.37 -27.10 6.49
C CYS A 416 -7.40 -28.18 7.60
N ASN A 417 -8.49 -28.29 8.35
CA ASN A 417 -8.67 -29.31 9.37
C ASN A 417 -8.88 -30.72 8.79
N THR A 418 -9.68 -30.84 7.72
CA THR A 418 -9.86 -32.10 6.98
C THR A 418 -8.53 -32.60 6.41
N MET A 419 -7.69 -31.70 5.90
CA MET A 419 -6.32 -32.03 5.47
C MET A 419 -5.49 -32.66 6.61
N LYS A 420 -5.70 -32.24 7.88
CA LYS A 420 -5.01 -32.86 9.03
C LYS A 420 -5.55 -34.25 9.36
N GLY A 421 -6.85 -34.49 9.16
CA GLY A 421 -7.47 -35.79 9.40
C GLY A 421 -7.17 -36.84 8.33
N ASN A 422 -6.98 -36.42 7.07
CA ASN A 422 -6.81 -37.33 5.93
C ASN A 422 -5.38 -37.82 5.71
N GLY A 423 -4.46 -37.54 6.64
CA GLY A 423 -3.07 -37.96 6.56
C GLY A 423 -2.28 -37.40 5.37
N VAL A 424 -2.71 -36.27 4.79
CA VAL A 424 -1.93 -35.60 3.74
C VAL A 424 -0.58 -35.18 4.32
N SER A 425 0.49 -35.79 3.82
CA SER A 425 1.84 -35.47 4.26
C SER A 425 2.18 -34.01 3.98
N ARG A 426 2.73 -33.34 4.99
CA ARG A 426 3.26 -31.97 4.91
C ARG A 426 4.78 -31.93 4.93
N CYS A 427 5.41 -33.09 5.00
CA CYS A 427 6.85 -33.20 4.93
C CYS A 427 7.29 -33.05 3.48
N GLY A 428 8.19 -32.11 3.21
CA GLY A 428 8.79 -31.89 1.90
C GLY A 428 9.86 -32.93 1.53
N TYR A 429 10.12 -33.91 2.41
CA TYR A 429 10.86 -35.11 2.01
C TYR A 429 9.91 -36.08 1.30
N SER A 430 10.13 -36.26 0.00
CA SER A 430 9.29 -37.07 -0.89
C SER A 430 9.18 -38.55 -0.48
N GLN A 431 10.16 -39.08 0.27
CA GLN A 431 10.18 -40.46 0.77
C GLN A 431 9.96 -40.53 2.29
N CYS A 432 9.26 -39.55 2.87
CA CYS A 432 8.97 -39.55 4.30
C CYS A 432 8.16 -40.80 4.69
N PRO A 433 8.62 -41.64 5.64
CA PRO A 433 7.90 -42.85 6.03
C PRO A 433 6.59 -42.55 6.76
N MET A 434 6.43 -41.34 7.30
CA MET A 434 5.20 -40.87 7.94
C MET A 434 4.18 -40.29 6.95
N GLN A 435 4.32 -40.57 5.65
CA GLN A 435 3.30 -40.23 4.67
C GLN A 435 2.00 -41.00 4.89
N SER A 436 2.04 -42.18 5.52
CA SER A 436 0.89 -43.04 5.77
C SER A 436 0.34 -42.98 7.20
N ASP A 437 1.19 -42.69 8.20
CA ASP A 437 0.81 -42.67 9.62
C ASP A 437 0.76 -41.24 10.16
N SER A 438 -0.43 -40.65 10.09
CA SER A 438 -0.70 -39.26 10.48
C SER A 438 -0.91 -39.06 11.98
N THR A 439 -0.13 -39.73 12.82
CA THR A 439 -0.22 -39.57 14.27
C THR A 439 0.58 -38.34 14.73
N GLY A 440 -0.11 -37.18 14.74
CA GLY A 440 0.04 -36.23 15.84
C GLY A 440 1.28 -35.34 15.93
N HIS A 441 2.04 -35.08 14.85
CA HIS A 441 3.06 -34.03 14.91
C HIS A 441 2.44 -32.63 14.80
N ASP A 442 2.32 -31.95 15.95
CA ASP A 442 1.84 -30.56 16.06
C ASP A 442 2.85 -29.53 15.53
N ARG A 443 4.13 -29.90 15.36
CA ARG A 443 5.19 -28.99 14.94
C ARG A 443 5.94 -29.53 13.73
N TYR A 444 6.02 -28.70 12.70
CA TYR A 444 6.88 -28.90 11.55
C TYR A 444 8.08 -27.98 11.63
N TYR A 445 9.24 -28.49 11.24
CA TYR A 445 10.47 -27.73 11.10
C TYR A 445 10.48 -27.04 9.74
N LEU A 446 11.06 -25.84 9.65
CA LEU A 446 11.33 -25.17 8.39
C LEU A 446 12.83 -25.20 8.13
N CYS A 447 13.23 -25.30 6.86
CA CYS A 447 14.62 -25.05 6.49
C CYS A 447 15.01 -23.63 6.94
N SER A 448 16.09 -23.51 7.71
CA SER A 448 16.53 -22.22 8.26
C SER A 448 17.03 -21.24 7.20
N ALA A 449 17.54 -21.76 6.08
CA ALA A 449 18.05 -20.98 4.96
C ALA A 449 16.91 -20.46 4.07
N CYS A 450 16.21 -21.34 3.33
CA CYS A 450 15.19 -20.90 2.38
C CYS A 450 13.84 -20.57 3.02
N LYS A 451 13.51 -21.18 4.17
CA LYS A 451 12.19 -21.07 4.85
C LYS A 451 10.99 -21.52 4.01
N THR A 452 11.23 -22.24 2.91
CA THR A 452 10.20 -22.73 1.98
C THR A 452 9.79 -24.16 2.29
N ILE A 453 10.75 -25.05 2.57
CA ILE A 453 10.48 -26.48 2.77
C ILE A 453 10.22 -26.79 4.25
N THR A 454 9.15 -27.55 4.50
CA THR A 454 8.74 -28.03 5.83
C THR A 454 9.09 -29.49 6.04
N TYR A 455 9.53 -29.86 7.24
CA TYR A 455 9.87 -31.25 7.61
C TYR A 455 9.14 -31.65 8.88
N CYS A 456 8.68 -32.90 8.96
CA CYS A 456 8.09 -33.43 10.20
C CYS A 456 9.16 -33.71 11.28
N SER A 457 10.42 -33.96 10.89
CA SER A 457 11.52 -34.25 11.80
C SER A 457 12.86 -33.76 11.25
N GLU A 458 13.87 -33.65 12.12
CA GLU A 458 15.24 -33.30 11.73
C GLU A 458 15.86 -34.38 10.83
N GLU A 459 15.51 -35.65 11.04
CA GLU A 459 15.97 -36.76 10.20
C GLU A 459 15.45 -36.63 8.77
N CYS A 460 14.18 -36.25 8.58
CA CYS A 460 13.63 -35.99 7.25
C CYS A 460 14.32 -34.80 6.56
N ALA A 461 14.65 -33.75 7.33
CA ALA A 461 15.41 -32.62 6.80
C ALA A 461 16.81 -33.06 6.32
N LYS A 462 17.54 -33.84 7.14
CA LYS A 462 18.87 -34.38 6.79
C LYS A 462 18.82 -35.30 5.57
N LYS A 463 17.83 -36.18 5.49
CA LYS A 463 17.65 -37.08 4.33
C LYS A 463 17.35 -36.29 3.06
N SER A 464 16.37 -35.38 3.12
CA SER A 464 16.02 -34.51 1.99
C SER A 464 17.20 -33.65 1.53
N TRP A 465 18.08 -33.22 2.44
CA TRP A 465 19.29 -32.47 2.10
C TRP A 465 20.34 -33.31 1.34
N ASN A 466 20.39 -34.62 1.59
CA ASN A 466 21.41 -35.53 1.05
C ASN A 466 20.93 -36.43 -0.10
N ASP A 467 19.65 -36.33 -0.51
CA ASP A 467 18.99 -37.24 -1.47
C ASP A 467 19.38 -36.99 -2.95
N GLY A 468 20.68 -36.97 -3.25
CA GLY A 468 21.22 -36.95 -4.61
C GLY A 468 20.87 -35.70 -5.44
N HIS A 469 20.63 -35.91 -6.74
CA HIS A 469 20.41 -34.84 -7.73
C HIS A 469 19.11 -34.04 -7.52
N ASP A 470 18.09 -34.63 -6.87
CA ASP A 470 16.83 -33.96 -6.51
C ASP A 470 16.81 -33.49 -5.05
N SER A 471 18.00 -33.37 -4.43
CA SER A 471 18.11 -32.96 -3.03
C SER A 471 17.64 -31.51 -2.82
N HIS A 472 17.07 -31.26 -1.64
CA HIS A 472 16.69 -29.92 -1.22
C HIS A 472 17.87 -28.94 -1.30
N ARG A 473 19.12 -29.43 -1.16
CA ARG A 473 20.33 -28.61 -1.22
C ARG A 473 20.40 -27.75 -2.49
N VAL A 474 20.13 -28.34 -3.66
CA VAL A 474 20.17 -27.63 -4.95
C VAL A 474 19.06 -26.59 -5.03
N GLN A 475 17.83 -26.98 -4.67
CA GLN A 475 16.66 -26.09 -4.68
C GLN A 475 16.75 -24.97 -3.64
N CYS A 476 17.47 -25.19 -2.52
CA CYS A 476 17.57 -24.24 -1.43
C CYS A 476 18.24 -22.93 -1.88
N GLU A 477 19.31 -23.04 -2.66
CA GLU A 477 20.04 -21.88 -3.20
C GLU A 477 19.14 -21.04 -4.11
N GLU A 478 18.40 -21.70 -5.01
CA GLU A 478 17.43 -21.04 -5.89
C GLU A 478 16.34 -20.31 -5.09
N TYR A 479 15.78 -20.94 -4.07
CA TYR A 479 14.79 -20.31 -3.20
C TYR A 479 15.35 -19.13 -2.41
N VAL A 480 16.60 -19.24 -1.92
CA VAL A 480 17.27 -18.14 -1.21
C VAL A 480 17.48 -16.95 -2.13
N GLU A 481 17.98 -17.17 -3.35
CA GLU A 481 18.19 -16.10 -4.32
C GLU A 481 16.87 -15.49 -4.80
N SER A 482 15.83 -16.30 -5.01
CA SER A 482 14.49 -15.81 -5.36
C SER A 482 13.90 -14.94 -4.24
N ASN A 483 14.06 -15.35 -2.98
CA ASN A 483 13.63 -14.56 -1.82
C ASN A 483 14.41 -13.23 -1.69
N LYS A 484 15.72 -13.23 -1.91
CA LYS A 484 16.55 -12.00 -1.92
C LYS A 484 16.13 -11.05 -3.04
N ALA A 485 15.78 -11.59 -4.20
CA ALA A 485 15.26 -10.83 -5.33
C ALA A 485 13.81 -10.36 -5.15
N GLY A 486 13.16 -10.65 -4.01
CA GLY A 486 11.77 -10.29 -3.75
C GLY A 486 10.74 -11.16 -4.46
N ARG A 487 11.18 -12.20 -5.18
CA ARG A 487 10.36 -13.23 -5.83
C ARG A 487 10.16 -14.40 -4.87
N GLY A 488 9.49 -14.16 -3.75
CA GLY A 488 9.19 -15.24 -2.82
C GLY A 488 8.44 -16.40 -3.50
N GLN A 489 8.46 -17.56 -2.87
CA GLN A 489 7.65 -18.70 -3.29
C GLN A 489 6.74 -19.14 -2.16
N PRO A 490 5.54 -19.70 -2.46
CA PRO A 490 4.74 -20.39 -1.46
C PRO A 490 5.57 -21.46 -0.76
N THR A 491 5.39 -21.61 0.55
CA THR A 491 6.01 -22.72 1.27
C THR A 491 5.44 -24.04 0.79
N HIS A 492 6.15 -25.15 1.03
CA HIS A 492 5.65 -26.49 0.74
C HIS A 492 4.26 -26.73 1.37
N LEU A 493 4.07 -26.27 2.61
CA LEU A 493 2.78 -26.35 3.28
C LEU A 493 1.69 -25.55 2.57
N ASP A 494 2.01 -24.35 2.07
CA ASP A 494 1.07 -23.54 1.29
C ASP A 494 0.67 -24.28 0.01
N THR A 495 1.64 -24.86 -0.73
CA THR A 495 1.37 -25.63 -1.94
C THR A 495 0.49 -26.85 -1.69
N VAL A 496 0.78 -27.63 -0.64
CA VAL A 496 -0.05 -28.77 -0.24
C VAL A 496 -1.47 -28.32 0.11
N PHE A 497 -1.62 -27.21 0.83
CA PHE A 497 -2.92 -26.69 1.18
C PHE A 497 -3.69 -26.13 -0.03
N HIS A 498 -3.00 -25.46 -0.97
CA HIS A 498 -3.58 -25.01 -2.23
C HIS A 498 -4.11 -26.18 -3.08
N ASN A 499 -3.38 -27.29 -3.15
CA ASN A 499 -3.84 -28.53 -3.81
C ASN A 499 -5.13 -29.04 -3.18
N GLU A 500 -5.20 -29.05 -1.85
CA GLU A 500 -6.36 -29.54 -1.11
C GLU A 500 -7.58 -28.62 -1.27
N LEU A 501 -7.35 -27.30 -1.34
CA LEU A 501 -8.38 -26.32 -1.68
C LEU A 501 -8.94 -26.57 -3.08
N ALA A 502 -8.06 -26.74 -4.08
CA ALA A 502 -8.46 -27.03 -5.46
C ALA A 502 -9.25 -28.34 -5.56
N ARG A 503 -8.76 -29.41 -4.92
CA ARG A 503 -9.44 -30.71 -4.88
C ARG A 503 -10.82 -30.58 -4.25
N THR A 504 -10.92 -29.91 -3.11
CA THR A 504 -12.19 -29.71 -2.40
C THR A 504 -13.17 -28.89 -3.24
N PHE A 505 -12.70 -27.83 -3.90
CA PHE A 505 -13.51 -27.04 -4.83
C PHE A 505 -14.08 -27.90 -5.96
N LEU A 506 -13.22 -28.67 -6.64
CA LEU A 506 -13.60 -29.54 -7.75
C LEU A 506 -14.61 -30.61 -7.30
N CYS A 507 -14.44 -31.18 -6.11
CA CYS A 507 -15.40 -32.12 -5.54
C CYS A 507 -16.74 -31.46 -5.21
N ARG A 508 -16.73 -30.28 -4.57
CA ARG A 508 -17.93 -29.55 -4.14
C ARG A 508 -18.79 -29.11 -5.33
N HIS A 509 -18.15 -28.70 -6.42
CA HIS A 509 -18.81 -28.13 -7.60
C HIS A 509 -18.80 -29.04 -8.82
N LYS A 510 -18.58 -30.35 -8.64
CA LYS A 510 -18.43 -31.34 -9.72
C LYS A 510 -19.54 -31.23 -10.77
N LEU A 511 -20.79 -31.12 -10.34
CA LEU A 511 -21.95 -31.04 -11.21
C LEU A 511 -21.97 -29.74 -12.02
N GLU A 512 -21.75 -28.60 -11.38
CA GLU A 512 -21.71 -27.29 -12.01
C GLU A 512 -20.57 -27.17 -13.04
N ILE A 513 -19.39 -27.70 -12.71
CA ILE A 513 -18.24 -27.79 -13.61
C ILE A 513 -18.60 -28.60 -14.86
N HIS A 514 -19.25 -29.76 -14.68
CA HIS A 514 -19.69 -30.60 -15.79
C HIS A 514 -20.66 -29.87 -16.73
N ILE A 515 -21.62 -29.15 -16.16
CA ILE A 515 -22.57 -28.32 -16.93
C ILE A 515 -21.83 -27.22 -17.70
N ALA A 516 -20.86 -26.55 -17.07
CA ALA A 516 -20.06 -25.51 -17.70
C ALA A 516 -19.22 -26.06 -18.87
N LEU A 517 -18.56 -27.21 -18.69
CA LEU A 517 -17.81 -27.91 -19.73
C LEU A 517 -18.71 -28.29 -20.92
N ARG A 518 -19.88 -28.89 -20.68
CA ARG A 518 -20.83 -29.23 -21.75
C ARG A 518 -21.29 -28.01 -22.54
N ARG A 519 -21.64 -26.92 -21.86
CA ARG A 519 -22.04 -25.65 -22.50
C ARG A 519 -20.90 -25.09 -23.36
N PHE A 520 -19.68 -25.08 -22.81
CA PHE A 520 -18.49 -24.63 -23.53
C PHE A 520 -18.25 -25.46 -24.79
N THR A 521 -18.32 -26.79 -24.68
CA THR A 521 -18.17 -27.69 -25.83
C THR A 521 -19.23 -27.42 -26.89
N HIS A 522 -20.51 -27.30 -26.52
CA HIS A 522 -21.60 -27.02 -27.45
C HIS A 522 -21.46 -25.67 -28.18
N GLN A 523 -20.96 -24.64 -27.50
CA GLN A 523 -20.74 -23.33 -28.09
C GLN A 523 -19.57 -23.32 -29.07
N ASN A 524 -18.56 -24.16 -28.83
CA ASN A 524 -17.33 -24.18 -29.63
C ASN A 524 -17.29 -25.28 -30.70
N THR A 525 -18.25 -26.20 -30.73
CA THR A 525 -18.36 -27.25 -31.75
C THR A 525 -19.09 -26.84 -33.03
N LYS A 526 -19.76 -25.68 -33.06
CA LYS A 526 -20.55 -25.20 -34.22
C LYS A 526 -19.72 -24.69 -35.42
N GLY A 527 -18.39 -24.84 -35.40
CA GLY A 527 -17.50 -24.50 -36.51
C GLY A 527 -16.49 -25.62 -36.78
N PHE A 528 -16.67 -26.30 -37.93
CA PHE A 528 -15.70 -27.10 -38.68
C PHE A 528 -14.62 -27.86 -37.87
N TRP A 529 -14.90 -29.12 -37.52
CA TRP A 529 -13.89 -30.08 -37.06
C TRP A 529 -13.08 -30.60 -38.26
N THR A 530 -11.93 -30.01 -38.57
CA THR A 530 -10.92 -30.70 -39.40
C THR A 530 -10.14 -31.64 -38.49
N SER A 531 -10.49 -32.93 -38.47
CA SER A 531 -9.64 -34.13 -38.21
C SER A 531 -8.53 -34.11 -37.11
N ALA A 532 -8.40 -33.07 -36.29
CA ALA A 532 -7.26 -32.77 -35.43
C ALA A 532 -7.74 -32.34 -34.03
N GLY A 533 -8.51 -33.21 -33.36
CA GLY A 533 -8.78 -33.16 -31.92
C GLY A 533 -9.83 -32.14 -31.47
N ALA A 534 -10.63 -32.53 -30.45
CA ALA A 534 -11.62 -31.69 -29.76
C ALA A 534 -11.02 -30.36 -29.25
N PRO A 535 -11.82 -29.30 -28.99
CA PRO A 535 -11.28 -28.02 -28.58
C PRO A 535 -10.74 -28.20 -27.16
N ARG A 536 -9.42 -28.08 -27.00
CA ARG A 536 -8.76 -28.24 -25.71
C ARG A 536 -9.23 -27.15 -24.75
N SER A 537 -10.11 -27.52 -23.82
CA SER A 537 -10.57 -26.66 -22.74
C SER A 537 -9.64 -26.79 -21.55
N VAL A 538 -9.48 -25.69 -20.81
CA VAL A 538 -8.80 -25.67 -19.51
C VAL A 538 -9.74 -25.03 -18.49
N LEU A 539 -9.77 -25.60 -17.29
CA LEU A 539 -10.47 -25.04 -16.13
C LEU A 539 -9.51 -24.11 -15.41
N VAL A 540 -9.87 -22.83 -15.30
CA VAL A 540 -9.07 -21.83 -14.59
C VAL A 540 -9.76 -21.50 -13.26
N LEU A 541 -9.13 -21.88 -12.15
CA LEU A 541 -9.57 -21.56 -10.79
C LEU A 541 -8.82 -20.33 -10.28
N ASP A 542 -9.53 -19.22 -10.09
CA ASP A 542 -8.96 -17.95 -9.66
C ASP A 542 -9.21 -17.68 -8.18
N PHE A 543 -8.27 -18.11 -7.33
CA PHE A 543 -8.33 -17.85 -5.88
C PHE A 543 -7.90 -16.44 -5.48
N CYS A 544 -7.56 -15.58 -6.44
CA CYS A 544 -7.28 -14.16 -6.18
C CYS A 544 -8.55 -13.31 -6.03
N ARG A 545 -9.75 -13.91 -6.14
CA ARG A 545 -11.03 -13.19 -6.11
C ARG A 545 -11.74 -13.36 -4.76
N PRO A 546 -12.52 -12.35 -4.32
CA PRO A 546 -13.47 -12.53 -3.22
C PRO A 546 -14.42 -13.69 -3.51
N GLY A 547 -14.73 -14.51 -2.49
CA GLY A 547 -15.60 -15.68 -2.67
C GLY A 547 -14.99 -16.81 -3.51
N PHE A 548 -13.67 -17.00 -3.41
CA PHE A 548 -12.92 -17.98 -4.21
C PHE A 548 -13.34 -19.46 -4.06
N LEU A 549 -14.16 -19.79 -3.06
CA LEU A 549 -14.76 -21.12 -2.91
C LEU A 549 -16.09 -21.28 -3.65
N SER A 550 -16.57 -20.24 -4.35
CA SER A 550 -17.79 -20.27 -5.16
C SER A 550 -17.49 -20.50 -6.64
N MET A 551 -18.51 -20.88 -7.41
CA MET A 551 -18.40 -21.06 -8.87
C MET A 551 -17.94 -19.81 -9.62
N ASN A 552 -18.03 -18.61 -9.02
CA ASN A 552 -17.52 -17.37 -9.62
C ASN A 552 -15.99 -17.34 -9.78
N ALA A 553 -15.27 -18.24 -9.10
CA ALA A 553 -13.84 -18.42 -9.24
C ALA A 553 -13.45 -19.27 -10.45
N LEU A 554 -14.38 -20.01 -11.07
CA LEU A 554 -14.12 -20.91 -12.18
C LEU A 554 -14.36 -20.21 -13.52
N ASN A 555 -13.40 -20.33 -14.44
CA ASN A 555 -13.59 -20.03 -15.86
C ASN A 555 -13.25 -21.26 -16.71
N VAL A 556 -14.03 -21.49 -17.77
CA VAL A 556 -13.74 -22.51 -18.78
C VAL A 556 -13.33 -21.79 -20.06
N VAL A 557 -12.09 -22.01 -20.51
CA VAL A 557 -11.49 -21.25 -21.61
C VAL A 557 -10.74 -22.19 -22.57
N LYS A 558 -10.53 -21.74 -23.81
CA LYS A 558 -9.67 -22.47 -24.77
C LYS A 558 -8.22 -22.36 -24.31
N LEU A 559 -7.47 -23.45 -24.35
CA LEU A 559 -6.08 -23.49 -23.90
C LEU A 559 -5.23 -22.39 -24.56
N GLU A 560 -5.16 -22.34 -25.89
CA GLU A 560 -4.30 -21.37 -26.57
C GLU A 560 -4.75 -19.91 -26.36
N GLN A 561 -6.06 -19.66 -26.24
CA GLN A 561 -6.57 -18.33 -25.89
C GLN A 561 -6.15 -17.93 -24.47
N PHE A 562 -6.17 -18.87 -23.54
CA PHE A 562 -5.71 -18.65 -22.17
C PHE A 562 -4.20 -18.40 -22.11
N LEU A 563 -3.40 -19.25 -22.76
CA LEU A 563 -1.94 -19.12 -22.76
C LEU A 563 -1.48 -17.82 -23.45
N ALA A 564 -2.16 -17.38 -24.50
CA ALA A 564 -1.81 -16.15 -25.22
C ALA A 564 -2.42 -14.88 -24.58
N GLY A 565 -3.58 -14.98 -23.94
CA GLY A 565 -4.37 -13.83 -23.50
C GLY A 565 -4.28 -13.50 -22.00
N ASP A 566 -3.85 -14.44 -21.15
CA ASP A 566 -3.78 -14.19 -19.71
C ASP A 566 -2.48 -13.48 -19.31
N LYS A 567 -2.59 -12.20 -18.95
CA LYS A 567 -1.46 -11.36 -18.50
C LYS A 567 -0.70 -11.91 -17.29
N ARG A 568 -1.28 -12.85 -16.54
CA ARG A 568 -0.58 -13.52 -15.44
C ARG A 568 0.50 -14.49 -15.93
N LEU A 569 0.43 -14.93 -17.19
CA LEU A 569 1.37 -15.86 -17.82
C LEU A 569 2.41 -15.19 -18.73
N GLU A 570 2.29 -13.89 -18.99
CA GLU A 570 3.09 -13.13 -19.97
C GLU A 570 4.61 -13.27 -19.77
N ASN A 571 5.06 -13.49 -18.53
CA ASN A 571 6.47 -13.66 -18.16
C ASN A 571 6.81 -15.05 -17.61
N LEU A 572 5.93 -16.03 -17.76
CA LEU A 572 6.07 -17.38 -17.18
C LEU A 572 6.16 -18.45 -18.27
N LYS A 573 7.13 -18.31 -19.18
CA LYS A 573 7.32 -19.23 -20.32
C LYS A 573 7.43 -20.69 -19.90
N GLU A 574 8.19 -20.98 -18.84
CA GLU A 574 8.34 -22.33 -18.31
C GLU A 574 7.01 -22.90 -17.82
N GLN A 575 6.17 -22.08 -17.19
CA GLN A 575 4.85 -22.49 -16.72
C GLN A 575 3.88 -22.73 -17.88
N VAL A 576 3.93 -21.90 -18.93
CA VAL A 576 3.15 -22.10 -20.16
C VAL A 576 3.46 -23.46 -20.79
N GLU A 577 4.75 -23.80 -20.90
CA GLU A 577 5.18 -25.09 -21.42
C GLU A 577 4.80 -26.26 -20.50
N LEU A 578 4.85 -26.06 -19.18
CA LEU A 578 4.36 -27.04 -18.21
C LEU A 578 2.87 -27.31 -18.40
N ILE A 579 2.04 -26.26 -18.51
CA ILE A 579 0.59 -26.38 -18.74
C ILE A 579 0.31 -27.16 -20.03
N ARG A 580 1.04 -26.87 -21.12
CA ARG A 580 0.91 -27.63 -22.39
C ARG A 580 1.23 -29.11 -22.22
N LYS A 581 2.31 -29.44 -21.49
CA LYS A 581 2.68 -30.84 -21.20
C LYS A 581 1.59 -31.55 -20.40
N PHE A 582 1.06 -30.91 -19.36
CA PHE A 582 -0.04 -31.44 -18.56
C PHE A 582 -1.31 -31.63 -19.39
N ASP A 583 -1.62 -30.71 -20.29
CA ASP A 583 -2.78 -30.82 -21.17
C ASP A 583 -2.70 -31.98 -22.16
N ILE A 584 -1.51 -32.21 -22.73
CA ILE A 584 -1.28 -33.40 -23.57
C ILE A 584 -1.49 -34.68 -22.74
N ALA A 585 -1.02 -34.73 -21.50
CA ALA A 585 -1.22 -35.87 -20.61
C ALA A 585 -2.70 -36.06 -20.21
N ALA A 586 -3.39 -34.97 -19.87
CA ALA A 586 -4.80 -34.97 -19.50
C ALA A 586 -5.67 -35.47 -20.67
N ALA A 587 -5.40 -34.99 -21.89
CA ALA A 587 -6.11 -35.42 -23.09
C ALA A 587 -5.98 -36.94 -23.34
N ARG A 588 -4.81 -37.54 -23.05
CA ARG A 588 -4.61 -39.01 -23.16
C ARG A 588 -5.43 -39.80 -22.14
N GLN A 589 -5.82 -39.17 -21.03
CA GLN A 589 -6.59 -39.78 -19.95
C GLN A 589 -8.08 -39.36 -19.97
N CYS A 590 -8.54 -38.71 -21.03
CA CYS A 590 -9.88 -38.12 -21.10
C CYS A 590 -10.18 -37.20 -19.91
N ALA A 591 -9.18 -36.46 -19.44
CA ALA A 591 -9.28 -35.50 -18.36
C ALA A 591 -9.11 -34.07 -18.88
N VAL A 592 -9.56 -33.11 -18.09
CA VAL A 592 -9.42 -31.67 -18.36
C VAL A 592 -8.34 -31.09 -17.47
N THR A 593 -7.46 -30.28 -18.05
CA THR A 593 -6.43 -29.55 -17.31
C THR A 593 -7.09 -28.51 -16.40
N VAL A 594 -6.67 -28.45 -15.14
CA VAL A 594 -7.05 -27.43 -14.17
C VAL A 594 -5.83 -26.60 -13.83
N VAL A 595 -5.93 -25.29 -13.99
CA VAL A 595 -4.89 -24.33 -13.62
C VAL A 595 -5.43 -23.45 -12.51
N THR A 596 -4.72 -23.38 -11.39
CA THR A 596 -5.10 -22.52 -10.26
C THR A 596 -4.24 -21.26 -10.20
N PHE A 597 -4.83 -20.16 -9.78
CA PHE A 597 -4.12 -18.92 -9.45
C PHE A 597 -4.34 -18.56 -8.00
N VAL A 598 -3.27 -18.18 -7.31
CA VAL A 598 -3.29 -17.68 -5.94
C VAL A 598 -2.59 -16.32 -5.86
N PRO A 599 -2.90 -15.46 -4.87
CA PRO A 599 -2.15 -14.22 -4.69
C PRO A 599 -0.67 -14.53 -4.50
N ALA A 600 0.24 -13.87 -5.21
CA ALA A 600 1.65 -14.23 -5.23
C ALA A 600 2.38 -13.93 -3.90
N VAL A 601 3.50 -14.62 -3.69
CA VAL A 601 4.43 -14.38 -2.58
C VAL A 601 5.59 -13.52 -3.10
N GLY A 602 5.49 -12.21 -3.01
CA GLY A 602 6.52 -11.26 -3.45
C GLY A 602 6.19 -10.46 -4.71
N ALA A 603 7.10 -9.55 -5.05
CA ALA A 603 7.01 -8.71 -6.25
C ALA A 603 7.56 -9.44 -7.49
N GLY A 604 7.01 -9.14 -8.66
CA GLY A 604 7.52 -9.62 -9.95
C GLY A 604 6.71 -10.70 -10.67
N TYR A 605 5.53 -11.08 -10.16
CA TYR A 605 4.66 -12.09 -10.80
C TYR A 605 3.48 -11.47 -11.53
N GLY A 606 3.65 -11.26 -12.85
CA GLY A 606 2.60 -10.77 -13.77
C GLY A 606 2.03 -9.39 -13.43
N ALA A 607 1.16 -8.86 -14.29
CA ALA A 607 0.58 -7.52 -14.09
C ALA A 607 -0.28 -7.36 -12.82
N ASN A 608 -0.69 -8.47 -12.18
CA ASN A 608 -1.66 -8.49 -11.08
C ASN A 608 -1.17 -9.16 -9.77
N GLY A 609 0.10 -9.55 -9.69
CA GLY A 609 0.65 -10.19 -8.48
C GLY A 609 -0.02 -11.53 -8.16
N ALA A 610 -0.30 -12.35 -9.18
CA ALA A 610 -0.88 -13.69 -9.03
C ALA A 610 0.13 -14.74 -9.47
N TRP A 611 0.23 -15.83 -8.71
CA TRP A 611 1.09 -16.96 -9.00
C TRP A 611 0.26 -18.13 -9.52
N PRO A 612 0.63 -18.76 -10.66
CA PRO A 612 0.03 -20.02 -11.07
C PRO A 612 0.41 -21.09 -10.05
N GLY A 613 -0.55 -21.49 -9.21
CA GLY A 613 -0.31 -22.39 -8.09
C GLY A 613 -0.08 -23.82 -8.56
N VAL A 614 -1.14 -24.44 -9.09
CA VAL A 614 -1.20 -25.89 -9.31
C VAL A 614 -1.76 -26.15 -10.70
N VAL A 615 -1.09 -27.05 -11.43
CA VAL A 615 -1.62 -27.66 -12.63
C VAL A 615 -1.99 -29.10 -12.28
N THR A 616 -3.27 -29.44 -12.40
CA THR A 616 -3.77 -30.80 -12.11
C THR A 616 -4.77 -31.22 -13.19
N THR A 617 -5.28 -32.44 -13.11
CA THR A 617 -6.26 -32.98 -14.05
C THR A 617 -7.57 -33.27 -13.33
N PHE A 618 -8.68 -32.80 -13.89
CA PHE A 618 -10.03 -33.13 -13.45
C PHE A 618 -10.63 -34.13 -14.44
N TRP A 619 -11.01 -35.31 -13.96
CA TRP A 619 -11.57 -36.34 -14.82
C TRP A 619 -12.98 -35.93 -15.29
N ASP A 620 -13.16 -35.87 -16.61
CA ASP A 620 -14.44 -35.56 -17.25
C ASP A 620 -15.15 -36.87 -17.62
N PRO A 621 -16.24 -37.24 -16.90
CA PRO A 621 -17.04 -38.40 -17.23
C PRO A 621 -17.91 -38.05 -18.44
N ASN A 622 -17.36 -38.16 -19.65
CA ASN A 622 -18.21 -38.46 -20.81
C ASN A 622 -18.88 -39.86 -20.72
N TYR A 623 -18.71 -40.56 -19.59
CA TYR A 623 -19.53 -41.67 -19.11
C TYR A 623 -20.01 -41.40 -17.67
N PRO A 624 -21.24 -40.89 -17.46
CA PRO A 624 -21.83 -40.84 -16.14
C PRO A 624 -22.42 -42.21 -15.77
N ASP A 625 -22.09 -42.70 -14.57
CA ASP A 625 -23.06 -43.47 -13.80
C ASP A 625 -24.20 -42.51 -13.44
N GLU A 626 -25.36 -42.63 -14.10
CA GLU A 626 -26.56 -41.81 -13.85
C GLU A 626 -26.97 -41.81 -12.36
N ALA A 627 -26.61 -42.86 -11.62
CA ALA A 627 -26.87 -43.01 -10.19
C ALA A 627 -26.23 -41.91 -9.31
N ILE A 628 -25.06 -41.37 -9.69
CA ILE A 628 -24.38 -40.33 -8.89
C ILE A 628 -25.08 -38.97 -9.02
N PHE A 629 -25.63 -38.69 -10.21
CA PHE A 629 -26.35 -37.44 -10.49
C PHE A 629 -27.66 -37.35 -9.71
N ASP A 630 -28.38 -38.46 -9.56
CA ASP A 630 -29.62 -38.51 -8.78
C ASP A 630 -29.38 -38.38 -7.26
N SER A 631 -28.29 -38.97 -6.76
CA SER A 631 -27.87 -38.83 -5.36
C SER A 631 -27.54 -37.38 -4.98
N GLN A 632 -26.74 -36.69 -5.80
CA GLN A 632 -26.36 -35.30 -5.52
C GLN A 632 -27.53 -34.31 -5.68
N ARG A 633 -28.47 -34.55 -6.61
CA ARG A 633 -29.71 -33.77 -6.70
C ARG A 633 -30.57 -33.88 -5.44
N ARG A 634 -30.65 -35.08 -4.83
CA ARG A 634 -31.36 -35.29 -3.56
C ARG A 634 -30.68 -34.57 -2.40
N SER A 635 -29.34 -34.62 -2.33
CA SER A 635 -28.57 -33.91 -1.28
C SER A 635 -28.70 -32.38 -1.37
N LYS A 636 -28.63 -31.78 -2.57
CA LYS A 636 -28.83 -30.33 -2.73
C LYS A 636 -30.25 -29.87 -2.35
N LYS A 637 -31.28 -30.66 -2.68
CA LYS A 637 -32.65 -30.38 -2.21
C LYS A 637 -32.75 -30.40 -0.69
N GLN A 638 -32.08 -31.34 -0.02
CA GLN A 638 -32.01 -31.37 1.46
C GLN A 638 -31.25 -30.18 2.05
N GLN A 639 -30.15 -29.75 1.43
CA GLN A 639 -29.38 -28.58 1.88
C GLN A 639 -30.19 -27.28 1.71
N GLN A 640 -30.88 -27.12 0.58
CA GLN A 640 -31.80 -25.99 0.37
C GLN A 640 -32.92 -25.98 1.41
N PHE A 641 -33.52 -27.14 1.68
CA PHE A 641 -34.55 -27.27 2.70
C PHE A 641 -34.03 -26.91 4.12
N ARG A 642 -32.80 -27.30 4.46
CA ARG A 642 -32.15 -26.88 5.73
C ARG A 642 -31.88 -25.38 5.80
N ASN A 643 -31.38 -24.79 4.72
CA ASN A 643 -31.10 -23.36 4.67
C ASN A 643 -32.39 -22.53 4.77
N GLU A 644 -33.48 -23.02 4.18
CA GLU A 644 -34.80 -22.41 4.25
C GLU A 644 -35.42 -22.56 5.65
N GLN A 645 -35.24 -23.72 6.32
CA GLN A 645 -35.60 -23.88 7.73
C GLN A 645 -34.81 -22.95 8.66
N VAL A 646 -33.50 -22.80 8.44
CA VAL A 646 -32.67 -21.87 9.25
C VAL A 646 -33.08 -20.42 9.00
N ARG A 647 -33.48 -20.07 7.78
CA ARG A 647 -34.00 -18.75 7.46
C ARG A 647 -35.33 -18.49 8.17
N LEU A 648 -36.28 -19.43 8.12
CA LEU A 648 -37.58 -19.32 8.81
C LEU A 648 -37.41 -19.24 10.33
N LEU A 649 -36.48 -20.02 10.92
CA LEU A 649 -36.18 -19.97 12.36
C LEU A 649 -35.57 -18.63 12.80
N ASN A 650 -34.90 -17.89 11.91
CA ASN A 650 -34.37 -16.57 12.21
C ASN A 650 -35.41 -15.46 11.99
N GLU A 651 -36.47 -15.71 11.22
CA GLU A 651 -37.60 -14.78 11.03
C GLU A 651 -38.59 -14.84 12.23
N ASP A 652 -38.58 -15.91 13.05
CA ASP A 652 -39.41 -16.07 14.26
C ASP A 652 -38.75 -15.56 15.58
N ILE A 653 -37.54 -14.98 15.51
CA ILE A 653 -36.79 -14.47 16.68
C ILE A 653 -36.76 -12.92 16.74
N ASP A 654 -37.30 -12.24 15.73
CA ASP A 654 -37.67 -10.82 15.78
C ASP A 654 -39.16 -10.68 16.15
#